data_AF-A0A9W9TVD5-F1
#
_entry.id   AF-A0A9W9TVD5-F1
#
_cell.length_a   1.000
_cell.length_b   1.000
_cell.length_c   1.000
_cell.angle_alpha   90.00
_cell.angle_beta   90.00
_cell.angle_gamma   90.00
#
_symmetry.space_group_name_H-M   'P 1'
#
loop_
_entity.id
_entity.type
_entity.pdbx_description
1 polymer ?
#
loop_
_entity_poly.entity_id
_entity_poly.type
_entity_poly.pdbx_seq_one_letter_code
_entity_poly.pdbx_strand_id
1 'polypeptide(L)'
;MAPEAPDPQSLKSWQDAFQYPIPTVRRVEQELRRDIASNKEKLRALVGTRYRELVGTAETIVEMNKDIQEVDTILVDIGRRCNPRLVEKKHQHARQMKRDATEKAYMNANTVGLDADKHSFGAQLALLHRSTTSIARLLRRRASLLLVAKILVVSRLLHKTLSQHDSTPPFLDDLRKQLASLRNTLLDRIDKRLASPNATEDVIIESLAAFCLVSTPSSDDAIHKFHQVRLGVITAQLEASRENIPKTLRLLINTLQMSKVLRSRQFTDVLSKLKSRPVLSDPDIRSLDGLELDILGRFAAPGVINFTPWVKLSDLSRNEGLESIREWSLMAFEKFSEGCQKSLAQSNDFSELLALRAETYELWLESWGSTIMHRSINVLDRLRDVINDNLKRVLTSKVETIDGLVGHITSTISEWESSAHHTSNGSLWDSDMINADYSDGATAFRQSVTERLLGRDANVSAALEKYQSWLSSFRDISESIGSLKRLRWTDILVGSEVEDEDINVTPQLNEDDPKLLSDSLQTAMRQAFLTLQFSFSEAFNAFGSSYRSEKATFMLRLIRLVRRDIPTGLLSDDFLFSRDIVPELQKLLAAEIATQTNSLSFVPSSNAQPDTNKLKIVPGRTLWEGDPATPVQPSPNAFKYLRRLTAIMDESGSDLWDPSTVKVLKEALQKQLEGKINTTLEELESWSSPDKTSETSETKDTSTKTNEKPDESEDKSNEEDTKANDSDNSQADIIRDWKIQLFFDAVYLACMLGDPTQMGDITTCVQKSAEPSPDMLKTMKKMAEEYWKRTELLFGLLAKR
;
A
#
# COMPACT_ATOMS: atom_id res chain seq x y z
N MET A 1 -74.64 -57.60 -6.00
CA MET A 1 -73.56 -58.03 -5.09
C MET A 1 -72.27 -57.43 -5.62
N ALA A 2 -71.44 -56.79 -4.79
CA ALA A 2 -70.14 -56.30 -5.25
C ALA A 2 -69.13 -57.46 -5.27
N PRO A 3 -68.23 -57.55 -6.25
CA PRO A 3 -67.15 -58.54 -6.22
C PRO A 3 -66.23 -58.25 -5.02
N GLU A 4 -65.88 -59.30 -4.31
CA GLU A 4 -64.90 -59.27 -3.21
C GLU A 4 -63.52 -58.88 -3.76
N ALA A 5 -62.77 -58.07 -3.03
CA ALA A 5 -61.45 -57.63 -3.49
C ALA A 5 -60.41 -58.75 -3.28
N PRO A 6 -59.54 -59.03 -4.27
CA PRO A 6 -58.49 -60.03 -4.09
C PRO A 6 -57.46 -59.55 -3.07
N ASP A 7 -57.10 -60.41 -2.12
CA ASP A 7 -56.06 -60.14 -1.12
C ASP A 7 -54.74 -59.81 -1.84
N PRO A 8 -54.07 -58.67 -1.55
CA PRO A 8 -52.79 -58.32 -2.16
C PRO A 8 -51.69 -59.39 -2.02
N GLN A 9 -51.73 -60.26 -1.01
CA GLN A 9 -50.76 -61.35 -0.81
C GLN A 9 -51.04 -62.57 -1.71
N SER A 10 -52.23 -62.65 -2.33
CA SER A 10 -52.60 -63.74 -3.26
C SER A 10 -52.07 -63.54 -4.69
N LEU A 11 -51.70 -62.31 -5.04
CA LEU A 11 -51.29 -61.91 -6.39
C LEU A 11 -49.84 -62.34 -6.66
N LYS A 12 -49.62 -63.21 -7.65
CA LYS A 12 -48.29 -63.76 -7.95
C LYS A 12 -47.40 -62.83 -8.79
N SER A 13 -48.00 -61.89 -9.51
CA SER A 13 -47.28 -60.81 -10.19
C SER A 13 -48.13 -59.54 -10.23
N TRP A 14 -47.50 -58.41 -10.52
CA TRP A 14 -48.20 -57.12 -10.60
C TRP A 14 -49.22 -57.05 -11.74
N GLN A 15 -49.06 -57.87 -12.79
CA GLN A 15 -49.99 -57.96 -13.92
C GLN A 15 -51.34 -58.59 -13.53
N ASP A 16 -51.38 -59.53 -12.58
CA ASP A 16 -52.64 -60.13 -12.11
C ASP A 16 -53.61 -59.08 -11.54
N ALA A 17 -53.08 -58.03 -10.89
CA ALA A 17 -53.89 -56.94 -10.35
C ALA A 17 -54.72 -56.23 -11.43
N PHE A 18 -54.22 -56.12 -12.66
CA PHE A 18 -54.86 -55.39 -13.76
C PHE A 18 -55.93 -56.20 -14.51
N GLN A 19 -56.15 -57.47 -14.15
CA GLN A 19 -57.29 -58.26 -14.64
C GLN A 19 -58.62 -57.85 -13.95
N TYR A 20 -58.54 -57.15 -12.82
CA TYR A 20 -59.71 -56.72 -12.04
C TYR A 20 -60.18 -55.31 -12.45
N PRO A 21 -61.47 -54.97 -12.26
CA PRO A 21 -61.99 -53.64 -12.56
C PRO A 21 -61.25 -52.53 -11.80
N ILE A 22 -61.03 -51.39 -12.45
CA ILE A 22 -60.27 -50.23 -11.91
C ILE A 22 -60.66 -49.83 -10.46
N PRO A 23 -61.95 -49.83 -10.03
CA PRO A 23 -62.30 -49.55 -8.64
C PRO A 23 -61.74 -50.56 -7.63
N THR A 24 -61.61 -51.83 -8.02
CA THR A 24 -61.00 -52.90 -7.21
C THR A 24 -59.50 -52.71 -7.13
N VAL A 25 -58.83 -52.42 -8.26
CA VAL A 25 -57.38 -52.14 -8.30
C VAL A 25 -57.01 -50.98 -7.38
N ARG A 26 -57.82 -49.91 -7.35
CA ARG A 26 -57.62 -48.77 -6.43
C ARG A 26 -57.78 -49.12 -4.95
N ARG A 27 -58.59 -50.12 -4.59
CA ARG A 27 -58.66 -50.61 -3.19
C ARG A 27 -57.40 -51.38 -2.83
N VAL A 28 -56.97 -52.32 -3.68
CA VAL A 28 -55.73 -53.09 -3.48
C VAL A 28 -54.52 -52.15 -3.39
N GLU A 29 -54.49 -51.09 -4.21
CA GLU A 29 -53.46 -50.04 -4.12
C GLU A 29 -53.47 -49.29 -2.77
N GLN A 30 -54.66 -48.88 -2.28
CA GLN A 30 -54.79 -48.19 -0.99
C GLN A 30 -54.39 -49.09 0.19
N GLU A 31 -54.73 -50.38 0.12
CA GLU A 31 -54.37 -51.37 1.13
C GLU A 31 -52.87 -51.67 1.14
N LEU A 32 -52.26 -51.89 -0.04
CA LEU A 32 -50.80 -52.00 -0.19
C LEU A 32 -50.07 -50.75 0.33
N ARG A 33 -50.55 -49.54 0.02
CA ARG A 33 -49.96 -48.29 0.55
C ARG A 33 -50.05 -48.23 2.08
N ARG A 34 -51.18 -48.66 2.67
CA ARG A 34 -51.37 -48.72 4.13
C ARG A 34 -50.44 -49.73 4.80
N ASP A 35 -50.26 -50.90 4.20
CA ASP A 35 -49.42 -51.96 4.74
C ASP A 35 -47.92 -51.69 4.55
N ILE A 36 -47.53 -51.03 3.45
CA ILE A 36 -46.18 -50.45 3.28
C ILE A 36 -45.92 -49.39 4.36
N ALA A 37 -46.87 -48.51 4.65
CA ALA A 37 -46.73 -47.53 5.73
C ALA A 37 -46.61 -48.21 7.11
N SER A 38 -47.46 -49.23 7.39
CA SER A 38 -47.41 -50.01 8.63
C SER A 38 -46.06 -50.73 8.80
N ASN A 39 -45.56 -51.39 7.76
CA ASN A 39 -44.30 -52.12 7.83
C ASN A 39 -43.08 -51.19 7.87
N LYS A 40 -43.13 -50.03 7.20
CA LYS A 40 -42.12 -48.97 7.35
C LYS A 40 -42.04 -48.46 8.80
N GLU A 41 -43.18 -48.30 9.46
CA GLU A 41 -43.21 -47.85 10.86
C GLU A 41 -42.80 -48.94 11.85
N LYS A 42 -43.21 -50.20 11.64
CA LYS A 42 -42.69 -51.36 12.39
C LYS A 42 -41.16 -51.47 12.27
N LEU A 43 -40.61 -51.26 11.08
CA LEU A 43 -39.16 -51.28 10.85
C LEU A 43 -38.48 -50.09 11.53
N ARG A 44 -39.04 -48.87 11.49
CA ARG A 44 -38.52 -47.74 12.28
C ARG A 44 -38.51 -48.04 13.78
N ALA A 45 -39.60 -48.58 14.31
CA ALA A 45 -39.69 -48.93 15.72
C ALA A 45 -38.65 -50.00 16.10
N LEU A 46 -38.60 -51.12 15.37
CA LEU A 46 -37.76 -52.27 15.72
C LEU A 46 -36.26 -52.05 15.46
N VAL A 47 -35.90 -51.28 14.42
CA VAL A 47 -34.51 -50.84 14.21
C VAL A 47 -34.15 -49.74 15.20
N GLY A 48 -35.07 -48.80 15.47
CA GLY A 48 -34.85 -47.70 16.40
C GLY A 48 -34.66 -48.14 17.85
N THR A 49 -35.42 -49.14 18.34
CA THR A 49 -35.19 -49.73 19.66
C THR A 49 -33.85 -50.47 19.71
N ARG A 50 -33.58 -51.36 18.76
CA ARG A 50 -32.32 -52.13 18.74
C ARG A 50 -31.08 -51.26 18.60
N TYR A 51 -31.14 -50.16 17.85
CA TYR A 51 -30.02 -49.22 17.75
C TYR A 51 -29.84 -48.42 19.04
N ARG A 52 -30.93 -48.04 19.73
CA ARG A 52 -30.88 -47.40 21.06
C ARG A 52 -30.38 -48.37 22.14
N GLU A 53 -30.78 -49.63 22.10
CA GLU A 53 -30.25 -50.69 22.97
C GLU A 53 -28.75 -50.88 22.74
N LEU A 54 -28.30 -50.94 21.47
CA LEU A 54 -26.88 -51.06 21.13
C LEU A 54 -26.06 -49.86 21.64
N VAL A 55 -26.57 -48.63 21.45
CA VAL A 55 -25.93 -47.41 21.98
C VAL A 55 -25.88 -47.44 23.52
N GLY A 56 -26.98 -47.80 24.18
CA GLY A 56 -27.00 -47.93 25.65
C GLY A 56 -26.01 -48.98 26.18
N THR A 57 -25.83 -50.11 25.47
CA THR A 57 -24.78 -51.07 25.82
C THR A 57 -23.36 -50.55 25.58
N ALA A 58 -23.16 -49.69 24.57
CA ALA A 58 -21.86 -49.03 24.36
C ALA A 58 -21.57 -47.99 25.45
N GLU A 59 -22.58 -47.23 25.89
CA GLU A 59 -22.49 -46.27 26.99
C GLU A 59 -22.13 -46.96 28.31
N THR A 60 -22.79 -48.06 28.66
CA THR A 60 -22.44 -48.82 29.89
C THR A 60 -21.05 -49.44 29.84
N ILE A 61 -20.55 -49.86 28.66
CA ILE A 61 -19.16 -50.33 28.50
C ILE A 61 -18.15 -49.19 28.75
N VAL A 62 -18.45 -47.95 28.33
CA VAL A 62 -17.61 -46.78 28.59
C VAL A 62 -17.63 -46.40 30.08
N GLU A 63 -18.80 -46.48 30.74
CA GLU A 63 -18.93 -46.26 32.18
C GLU A 63 -18.15 -47.31 32.99
N MET A 64 -18.34 -48.61 32.68
CA MET A 64 -17.57 -49.70 33.30
C MET A 64 -16.05 -49.54 33.11
N ASN A 65 -15.58 -49.06 31.96
CA ASN A 65 -14.15 -48.81 31.72
C ASN A 65 -13.61 -47.67 32.59
N LYS A 66 -14.39 -46.61 32.81
CA LYS A 66 -14.06 -45.52 33.74
C LYS A 66 -13.96 -46.02 35.19
N ASP A 67 -14.92 -46.85 35.62
CA ASP A 67 -14.92 -47.44 36.97
C ASP A 67 -13.74 -48.41 37.17
N ILE A 68 -13.39 -49.19 36.15
CA ILE A 68 -12.19 -50.06 36.14
C ILE A 68 -10.91 -49.22 36.30
N GLN A 69 -10.81 -48.05 35.66
CA GLN A 69 -9.66 -47.15 35.83
C GLN A 69 -9.59 -46.56 37.23
N GLU A 70 -10.73 -46.20 37.84
CA GLU A 70 -10.75 -45.75 39.24
C GLU A 70 -10.28 -46.87 40.19
N VAL A 71 -10.82 -48.09 40.04
CA VAL A 71 -10.40 -49.28 40.80
C VAL A 71 -8.91 -49.58 40.62
N ASP A 72 -8.35 -49.48 39.41
CA ASP A 72 -6.92 -49.68 39.18
C ASP A 72 -6.08 -48.60 39.90
N THR A 73 -6.48 -47.33 39.87
CA THR A 73 -5.77 -46.28 40.63
C THR A 73 -5.81 -46.53 42.14
N ILE A 74 -6.91 -47.07 42.66
CA ILE A 74 -7.05 -47.46 44.07
C ILE A 74 -6.13 -48.65 44.38
N LEU A 75 -6.10 -49.69 43.53
CA LEU A 75 -5.22 -50.86 43.69
C LEU A 75 -3.74 -50.47 43.62
N VAL A 76 -3.36 -49.57 42.72
CA VAL A 76 -2.00 -49.01 42.63
C VAL A 76 -1.62 -48.23 43.88
N ASP A 77 -2.54 -47.47 44.48
CA ASP A 77 -2.25 -46.75 45.73
C ASP A 77 -2.21 -47.68 46.95
N ILE A 78 -3.07 -48.70 47.02
CA ILE A 78 -2.97 -49.79 47.99
C ILE A 78 -1.61 -50.48 47.87
N GLY A 79 -1.17 -50.85 46.66
CA GLY A 79 0.13 -51.47 46.41
C GLY A 79 1.31 -50.60 46.86
N ARG A 80 1.19 -49.26 46.73
CA ARG A 80 2.17 -48.30 47.26
C ARG A 80 2.15 -48.23 48.79
N ARG A 81 0.97 -48.14 49.41
CA ARG A 81 0.81 -48.04 50.88
C ARG A 81 1.19 -49.34 51.60
N CYS A 82 0.94 -50.49 50.98
CA CYS A 82 1.21 -51.83 51.50
C CYS A 82 2.59 -52.39 51.09
N ASN A 83 3.49 -51.57 50.53
CA ASN A 83 4.87 -51.97 50.25
C ASN A 83 5.51 -52.57 51.52
N PRO A 84 6.01 -53.82 51.47
CA PRO A 84 6.44 -54.54 52.68
C PRO A 84 7.54 -53.81 53.46
N ARG A 85 8.44 -53.09 52.78
CA ARG A 85 9.50 -52.30 53.44
C ARG A 85 8.94 -51.09 54.21
N LEU A 86 7.84 -50.50 53.74
CA LEU A 86 7.15 -49.41 54.44
C LEU A 86 6.28 -49.93 55.59
N VAL A 87 5.59 -51.06 55.39
CA VAL A 87 4.79 -51.71 56.44
C VAL A 87 5.69 -52.20 57.58
N GLU A 88 6.81 -52.85 57.25
CA GLU A 88 7.78 -53.32 58.23
C GLU A 88 8.45 -52.15 58.98
N LYS A 89 8.87 -51.09 58.28
CA LYS A 89 9.41 -49.89 58.95
C LYS A 89 8.38 -49.23 59.87
N LYS A 90 7.10 -49.17 59.48
CA LYS A 90 6.00 -48.71 60.36
C LYS A 90 5.83 -49.63 61.58
N HIS A 91 5.90 -50.95 61.40
CA HIS A 91 5.80 -51.93 62.49
C HIS A 91 6.97 -51.85 63.47
N GLN A 92 8.20 -51.63 62.96
CA GLN A 92 9.39 -51.41 63.77
C GLN A 92 9.27 -50.12 64.60
N HIS A 93 8.87 -48.99 64.00
CA HIS A 93 8.60 -47.75 64.74
C HIS A 93 7.45 -47.90 65.75
N ALA A 94 6.38 -48.64 65.42
CA ALA A 94 5.28 -48.89 66.35
C ALA A 94 5.69 -49.79 67.53
N ARG A 95 6.58 -50.77 67.31
CA ARG A 95 7.23 -51.55 68.38
C ARG A 95 8.14 -50.68 69.23
N GLN A 96 8.88 -49.74 68.63
CA GLN A 96 9.76 -48.83 69.36
C GLN A 96 8.95 -47.86 70.22
N MET A 97 7.95 -47.16 69.66
CA MET A 97 7.04 -46.31 70.45
C MET A 97 6.33 -47.06 71.57
N LYS A 98 5.94 -48.33 71.36
CA LYS A 98 5.38 -49.16 72.45
C LYS A 98 6.42 -49.48 73.53
N ARG A 99 7.67 -49.79 73.16
CA ARG A 99 8.77 -50.00 74.12
C ARG A 99 9.06 -48.74 74.91
N ASP A 100 9.32 -47.63 74.23
CA ASP A 100 9.58 -46.31 74.82
C ASP A 100 8.46 -45.91 75.80
N ALA A 101 7.19 -46.17 75.46
CA ALA A 101 6.05 -45.92 76.32
C ALA A 101 6.01 -46.86 77.55
N THR A 102 6.28 -48.17 77.39
CA THR A 102 6.33 -49.11 78.54
C THR A 102 7.52 -48.88 79.46
N GLU A 103 8.65 -48.43 78.93
CA GLU A 103 9.89 -48.19 79.67
C GLU A 103 9.81 -46.87 80.45
N LYS A 104 9.25 -45.81 79.85
CA LYS A 104 9.00 -44.52 80.52
C LYS A 104 7.84 -44.53 81.51
N ALA A 105 6.90 -45.48 81.42
CA ALA A 105 5.80 -45.61 82.39
C ALA A 105 6.29 -45.82 83.84
N TYR A 106 7.52 -46.30 84.03
CA TYR A 106 8.18 -46.44 85.33
C TYR A 106 8.98 -45.19 85.78
N MET A 107 9.02 -44.10 85.00
CA MET A 107 9.88 -42.93 85.23
C MET A 107 9.15 -41.58 85.07
N ASN A 108 8.51 -41.13 86.16
CA ASN A 108 8.01 -39.78 86.44
C ASN A 108 6.99 -39.15 85.47
N ALA A 109 5.80 -38.83 86.03
CA ALA A 109 4.69 -38.16 85.33
C ALA A 109 5.04 -36.78 84.72
N ASN A 110 6.03 -36.05 85.26
CA ASN A 110 6.47 -34.77 84.70
C ASN A 110 7.07 -34.88 83.28
N THR A 111 7.44 -36.08 82.82
CA THR A 111 7.96 -36.28 81.45
C THR A 111 6.85 -36.26 80.38
N VAL A 112 5.59 -36.50 80.77
CA VAL A 112 4.45 -36.67 79.85
C VAL A 112 4.17 -35.40 79.05
N GLY A 113 4.26 -34.22 79.68
CA GLY A 113 4.12 -32.94 78.96
C GLY A 113 5.24 -32.71 77.94
N LEU A 114 6.48 -32.92 78.36
CA LEU A 114 7.66 -32.68 77.52
C LEU A 114 7.73 -33.63 76.30
N ASP A 115 7.21 -34.85 76.41
CA ASP A 115 7.08 -35.76 75.27
C ASP A 115 5.83 -35.48 74.42
N ALA A 116 4.72 -35.01 75.02
CA ALA A 116 3.57 -34.50 74.26
C ALA A 116 3.94 -33.28 73.38
N ASP A 117 4.80 -32.39 73.89
CA ASP A 117 5.32 -31.24 73.14
C ASP A 117 6.26 -31.67 72.00
N LYS A 118 7.11 -32.68 72.22
CA LYS A 118 7.93 -33.26 71.12
C LYS A 118 7.05 -33.93 70.05
N HIS A 119 5.98 -34.62 70.47
CA HIS A 119 5.04 -35.23 69.53
C HIS A 119 4.22 -34.19 68.78
N SER A 120 3.80 -33.09 69.41
CA SER A 120 3.07 -32.00 68.73
C SER A 120 3.97 -31.22 67.78
N PHE A 121 5.20 -30.89 68.18
CA PHE A 121 6.24 -30.30 67.33
C PHE A 121 6.56 -31.20 66.12
N GLY A 122 6.79 -32.49 66.36
CA GLY A 122 7.05 -33.48 65.30
C GLY A 122 5.87 -33.64 64.34
N ALA A 123 4.63 -33.63 64.84
CA ALA A 123 3.42 -33.68 64.01
C ALA A 123 3.23 -32.40 63.19
N GLN A 124 3.47 -31.22 63.76
CA GLN A 124 3.42 -29.94 63.04
C GLN A 124 4.52 -29.84 61.97
N LEU A 125 5.73 -30.33 62.25
CA LEU A 125 6.83 -30.39 61.28
C LEU A 125 6.51 -31.37 60.13
N ALA A 126 5.96 -32.54 60.45
CA ALA A 126 5.48 -33.50 59.44
C ALA A 126 4.34 -32.93 58.59
N LEU A 127 3.42 -32.18 59.20
CA LEU A 127 2.33 -31.50 58.50
C LEU A 127 2.85 -30.39 57.57
N LEU A 128 3.86 -29.63 58.00
CA LEU A 128 4.52 -28.60 57.21
C LEU A 128 5.27 -29.19 55.99
N HIS A 129 5.95 -30.32 56.15
CA HIS A 129 6.59 -31.02 55.03
C HIS A 129 5.56 -31.66 54.07
N ARG A 130 4.43 -32.13 54.59
CA ARG A 130 3.29 -32.62 53.78
C ARG A 130 2.55 -31.51 53.05
N SER A 131 2.51 -30.30 53.62
CA SER A 131 1.88 -29.15 52.97
C SER A 131 2.76 -28.57 51.86
N THR A 132 4.07 -28.44 52.03
CA THR A 132 4.99 -28.01 50.95
C THR A 132 4.96 -28.98 49.76
N THR A 133 5.08 -30.29 50.02
CA THR A 133 5.01 -31.32 48.98
C THR A 133 3.63 -31.40 48.32
N SER A 134 2.54 -31.13 49.05
CA SER A 134 1.18 -31.04 48.49
C SER A 134 0.97 -29.79 47.64
N ILE A 135 1.47 -28.62 48.04
CA ILE A 135 1.49 -27.40 47.23
C ILE A 135 2.24 -27.65 45.92
N ALA A 136 3.45 -28.21 45.99
CA ALA A 136 4.27 -28.54 44.81
C ALA A 136 3.61 -29.58 43.88
N ARG A 137 2.71 -30.42 44.40
CA ARG A 137 1.92 -31.41 43.64
C ARG A 137 0.67 -30.78 43.00
N LEU A 138 -0.09 -29.95 43.73
CA LEU A 138 -1.29 -29.26 43.23
C LEU A 138 -0.93 -28.24 42.14
N LEU A 139 0.17 -27.49 42.32
CA LEU A 139 0.72 -26.60 41.29
C LEU A 139 1.08 -27.38 40.01
N ARG A 140 1.74 -28.54 40.12
CA ARG A 140 2.03 -29.40 38.95
C ARG A 140 0.76 -29.91 38.26
N ARG A 141 -0.28 -30.26 39.03
CA ARG A 141 -1.58 -30.73 38.51
C ARG A 141 -2.53 -29.62 38.02
N ARG A 142 -2.11 -28.34 38.00
CA ARG A 142 -2.95 -27.18 37.60
C ARG A 142 -4.26 -27.04 38.40
N ALA A 143 -4.29 -27.48 39.66
CA ALA A 143 -5.46 -27.38 40.54
C ALA A 143 -5.87 -25.92 40.86
N SER A 144 -6.96 -25.75 41.60
CA SER A 144 -7.42 -24.46 42.13
C SER A 144 -6.32 -23.71 42.88
N LEU A 145 -6.05 -22.46 42.47
CA LEU A 145 -5.06 -21.58 43.08
C LEU A 145 -5.49 -21.15 44.48
N LEU A 146 -6.80 -21.02 44.73
CA LEU A 146 -7.36 -20.71 46.04
C LEU A 146 -7.09 -21.83 47.05
N LEU A 147 -7.19 -23.10 46.64
CA LEU A 147 -6.83 -24.24 47.49
C LEU A 147 -5.32 -24.24 47.81
N VAL A 148 -4.47 -23.94 46.83
CA VAL A 148 -3.02 -23.79 47.07
C VAL A 148 -2.73 -22.62 48.02
N ALA A 149 -3.43 -21.49 47.88
CA ALA A 149 -3.32 -20.34 48.77
C ALA A 149 -3.76 -20.67 50.22
N LYS A 150 -4.91 -21.34 50.40
CA LYS A 150 -5.38 -21.83 51.71
C LYS A 150 -4.30 -22.66 52.42
N ILE A 151 -3.70 -23.63 51.72
CA ILE A 151 -2.64 -24.51 52.27
C ILE A 151 -1.35 -23.73 52.55
N LEU A 152 -1.00 -22.75 51.71
CA LEU A 152 0.18 -21.89 51.90
C LEU A 152 0.05 -21.01 53.15
N VAL A 153 -1.14 -20.47 53.43
CA VAL A 153 -1.43 -19.72 54.66
C VAL A 153 -1.29 -20.61 55.89
N VAL A 154 -1.86 -21.82 55.89
CA VAL A 154 -1.67 -22.81 56.97
C VAL A 154 -0.18 -23.14 57.16
N SER A 155 0.57 -23.30 56.07
CA SER A 155 2.02 -23.57 56.10
C SER A 155 2.81 -22.41 56.71
N ARG A 156 2.44 -21.15 56.40
CA ARG A 156 3.02 -19.93 56.99
C ARG A 156 2.78 -19.86 58.50
N LEU A 157 1.60 -20.30 58.95
CA LEU A 157 1.22 -20.31 60.37
C LEU A 157 1.94 -21.44 61.14
N LEU A 158 2.00 -22.65 60.58
CA LEU A 158 2.78 -23.77 61.13
C LEU A 158 4.27 -23.44 61.22
N HIS A 159 4.85 -22.81 60.18
CA HIS A 159 6.22 -22.30 60.28
C HIS A 159 6.33 -21.28 61.41
N LYS A 160 5.38 -20.34 61.55
CA LYS A 160 5.42 -19.33 62.62
C LYS A 160 5.46 -19.99 64.00
N THR A 161 4.56 -20.94 64.28
CA THR A 161 4.54 -21.64 65.59
C THR A 161 5.81 -22.45 65.82
N LEU A 162 6.26 -23.23 64.83
CA LEU A 162 7.50 -24.01 64.91
C LEU A 162 8.74 -23.11 65.13
N SER A 163 8.77 -21.90 64.57
CA SER A 163 9.86 -20.93 64.77
C SER A 163 9.83 -20.18 66.11
N GLN A 164 8.83 -20.45 66.97
CA GLN A 164 8.70 -19.84 68.31
C GLN A 164 9.12 -20.80 69.45
N HIS A 165 9.58 -22.02 69.14
CA HIS A 165 10.17 -22.94 70.12
C HIS A 165 11.70 -22.79 70.19
N ASP A 166 12.28 -22.98 71.37
CA ASP A 166 13.71 -22.78 71.64
C ASP A 166 14.67 -23.74 70.89
N SER A 167 14.13 -24.76 70.21
CA SER A 167 14.89 -25.74 69.44
C SER A 167 14.48 -25.73 67.97
N THR A 168 15.11 -24.86 67.19
CA THR A 168 14.87 -24.70 65.75
C THR A 168 15.84 -25.56 64.92
N PRO A 169 15.42 -26.71 64.36
CA PRO A 169 16.28 -27.48 63.47
C PRO A 169 16.48 -26.75 62.13
N PRO A 170 17.69 -26.77 61.53
CA PRO A 170 18.01 -25.98 60.33
C PRO A 170 17.16 -26.34 59.09
N PHE A 171 16.55 -27.53 59.09
CA PHE A 171 15.59 -27.96 58.08
C PHE A 171 14.34 -27.05 57.98
N LEU A 172 13.98 -26.31 59.05
CA LEU A 172 12.91 -25.31 59.00
C LEU A 172 13.23 -24.17 58.04
N ASP A 173 14.48 -23.69 57.97
CA ASP A 173 14.86 -22.62 57.05
C ASP A 173 14.89 -23.10 55.59
N ASP A 174 15.15 -24.38 55.33
CA ASP A 174 15.00 -24.95 53.99
C ASP A 174 13.52 -25.10 53.60
N LEU A 175 12.65 -25.52 54.53
CA LEU A 175 11.19 -25.46 54.33
C LEU A 175 10.70 -24.02 54.12
N ARG A 176 11.32 -23.02 54.76
CA ARG A 176 11.04 -21.59 54.56
C ARG A 176 11.41 -21.12 53.15
N LYS A 177 12.60 -21.49 52.66
CA LYS A 177 13.05 -21.21 51.28
C LYS A 177 12.13 -21.89 50.25
N GLN A 178 11.71 -23.13 50.52
CA GLN A 178 10.73 -23.83 49.70
C GLN A 178 9.37 -23.13 49.70
N LEU A 179 8.85 -22.69 50.85
CA LEU A 179 7.61 -21.92 50.91
C LEU A 179 7.69 -20.56 50.18
N ALA A 180 8.85 -19.90 50.22
CA ALA A 180 9.08 -18.66 49.45
C ALA A 180 9.06 -18.91 47.93
N SER A 181 9.78 -19.92 47.44
CA SER A 181 9.79 -20.27 46.00
C SER A 181 8.42 -20.78 45.51
N LEU A 182 7.69 -21.54 46.34
CA LEU A 182 6.32 -21.96 46.05
C LEU A 182 5.32 -20.78 46.10
N ARG A 183 5.53 -19.78 46.96
CA ARG A 183 4.75 -18.52 46.97
C ARG A 183 4.96 -17.75 45.67
N ASN A 184 6.21 -17.56 45.24
CA ASN A 184 6.51 -16.85 43.99
C ASN A 184 5.91 -17.61 42.79
N THR A 185 6.11 -18.93 42.73
CA THR A 185 5.49 -19.79 41.71
C THR A 185 3.95 -19.68 41.67
N LEU A 186 3.30 -19.50 42.83
CA LEU A 186 1.86 -19.28 42.92
C LEU A 186 1.46 -17.88 42.41
N LEU A 187 2.20 -16.84 42.79
CA LEU A 187 1.96 -15.47 42.30
C LEU A 187 2.16 -15.36 40.79
N ASP A 188 3.23 -15.95 40.23
CA ASP A 188 3.46 -16.01 38.77
C ASP A 188 2.30 -16.68 38.01
N ARG A 189 1.58 -17.61 38.66
CA ARG A 189 0.44 -18.33 38.09
C ARG A 189 -0.88 -17.59 38.26
N ILE A 190 -1.04 -16.85 39.35
CA ILE A 190 -2.13 -15.88 39.52
C ILE A 190 -2.00 -14.84 38.41
N ASP A 191 -0.85 -14.18 38.28
CA ASP A 191 -0.61 -13.18 37.24
C ASP A 191 -0.80 -13.75 35.83
N LYS A 192 -0.36 -14.99 35.55
CA LYS A 192 -0.63 -15.66 34.26
C LYS A 192 -2.10 -16.00 34.00
N ARG A 193 -2.92 -16.26 35.04
CA ARG A 193 -4.38 -16.38 34.88
C ARG A 193 -5.05 -15.02 34.68
N LEU A 194 -4.70 -14.02 35.50
CA LEU A 194 -5.18 -12.64 35.38
C LEU A 194 -4.80 -11.98 34.03
N ALA A 195 -3.69 -12.42 33.42
CA ALA A 195 -3.26 -12.02 32.09
C ALA A 195 -4.07 -12.66 30.94
N SER A 196 -4.67 -13.83 31.15
CA SER A 196 -5.25 -14.62 30.05
C SER A 196 -6.60 -14.06 29.55
N PRO A 197 -6.81 -13.86 28.23
CA PRO A 197 -7.99 -13.15 27.71
C PRO A 197 -9.29 -13.95 27.88
N ASN A 198 -9.21 -15.28 27.87
CA ASN A 198 -10.37 -16.18 27.86
C ASN A 198 -10.68 -16.76 29.26
N ALA A 199 -10.24 -16.11 30.34
CA ALA A 199 -10.56 -16.54 31.70
C ALA A 199 -12.02 -16.16 32.06
N THR A 200 -12.77 -17.12 32.61
CA THR A 200 -14.12 -16.89 33.13
C THR A 200 -14.10 -16.06 34.41
N GLU A 201 -15.24 -15.42 34.71
CA GLU A 201 -15.47 -14.60 35.91
C GLU A 201 -15.03 -15.36 37.19
N ASP A 202 -15.53 -16.59 37.36
CA ASP A 202 -15.17 -17.47 38.48
C ASP A 202 -13.66 -17.68 38.61
N VAL A 203 -12.93 -17.87 37.51
CA VAL A 203 -11.48 -18.15 37.53
C VAL A 203 -10.67 -16.90 37.89
N ILE A 204 -11.16 -15.71 37.51
CA ILE A 204 -10.55 -14.43 37.91
C ILE A 204 -10.85 -14.16 39.39
N ILE A 205 -12.10 -14.35 39.83
CA ILE A 205 -12.52 -14.26 41.24
C ILE A 205 -11.73 -15.24 42.12
N GLU A 206 -11.55 -16.48 41.70
CA GLU A 206 -10.75 -17.52 42.39
C GLU A 206 -9.28 -17.09 42.53
N SER A 207 -8.71 -16.52 41.46
CA SER A 207 -7.31 -16.07 41.41
C SER A 207 -7.08 -14.82 42.27
N LEU A 208 -8.03 -13.90 42.31
CA LEU A 208 -7.99 -12.72 43.18
C LEU A 208 -8.20 -13.07 44.65
N ALA A 209 -9.13 -13.97 44.97
CA ALA A 209 -9.29 -14.49 46.32
C ALA A 209 -8.01 -15.21 46.81
N ALA A 210 -7.34 -15.96 45.94
CA ALA A 210 -6.04 -16.54 46.22
C ALA A 210 -4.94 -15.49 46.50
N PHE A 211 -4.92 -14.38 45.73
CA PHE A 211 -4.00 -13.25 45.96
C PHE A 211 -4.25 -12.56 47.31
N CYS A 212 -5.52 -12.30 47.65
CA CYS A 212 -5.93 -11.74 48.95
C CYS A 212 -5.41 -12.58 50.13
N LEU A 213 -5.54 -13.91 50.07
CA LEU A 213 -5.03 -14.81 51.12
C LEU A 213 -3.49 -14.83 51.22
N VAL A 214 -2.78 -14.78 50.08
CA VAL A 214 -1.31 -14.93 50.04
C VAL A 214 -0.57 -13.67 50.49
N SER A 215 -1.06 -12.49 50.09
CA SER A 215 -0.36 -11.22 50.31
C SER A 215 -1.02 -10.31 51.36
N THR A 216 -2.24 -10.61 51.80
CA THR A 216 -3.05 -9.76 52.71
C THR A 216 -3.43 -8.34 52.21
N PRO A 217 -3.58 -8.06 50.90
CA PRO A 217 -4.11 -6.79 50.41
C PRO A 217 -5.58 -6.57 50.79
N SER A 218 -6.11 -5.36 50.56
CA SER A 218 -7.56 -5.18 50.51
C SER A 218 -8.17 -5.75 49.22
N SER A 219 -9.50 -5.83 49.18
CA SER A 219 -10.25 -6.16 47.94
C SER A 219 -9.99 -5.15 46.80
N ASP A 220 -9.71 -3.89 47.13
CA ASP A 220 -9.48 -2.82 46.16
C ASP A 220 -8.08 -2.89 45.55
N ASP A 221 -7.05 -3.05 46.39
CA ASP A 221 -5.66 -3.31 45.97
C ASP A 221 -5.56 -4.56 45.04
N ALA A 222 -6.41 -5.57 45.28
CA ALA A 222 -6.46 -6.77 44.44
C ALA A 222 -7.03 -6.48 43.04
N ILE A 223 -8.03 -5.59 42.94
CA ILE A 223 -8.57 -5.11 41.66
C ILE A 223 -7.53 -4.23 40.95
N HIS A 224 -6.84 -3.34 41.65
CA HIS A 224 -5.72 -2.57 41.09
C HIS A 224 -4.57 -3.47 40.59
N LYS A 225 -4.27 -4.59 41.26
CA LYS A 225 -3.31 -5.59 40.76
C LYS A 225 -3.79 -6.27 39.47
N PHE A 226 -5.08 -6.60 39.35
CA PHE A 226 -5.66 -7.11 38.09
C PHE A 226 -5.55 -6.09 36.96
N HIS A 227 -5.91 -4.83 37.22
CA HIS A 227 -5.75 -3.69 36.30
C HIS A 227 -4.31 -3.52 35.83
N GLN A 228 -3.33 -3.56 36.74
CA GLN A 228 -1.92 -3.45 36.41
C GLN A 228 -1.42 -4.61 35.53
N VAL A 229 -1.81 -5.86 35.85
CA VAL A 229 -1.43 -7.04 35.05
C VAL A 229 -2.06 -6.99 33.66
N ARG A 230 -3.34 -6.59 33.55
CA ARG A 230 -4.02 -6.42 32.26
C ARG A 230 -3.39 -5.30 31.42
N LEU A 231 -3.07 -4.16 32.02
CA LEU A 231 -2.43 -3.04 31.32
C LEU A 231 -1.04 -3.41 30.78
N GLY A 232 -0.23 -4.14 31.56
CA GLY A 232 1.09 -4.62 31.10
C GLY A 232 1.00 -5.64 29.95
N VAL A 233 -0.06 -6.45 29.89
CA VAL A 233 -0.33 -7.34 28.74
C VAL A 233 -0.78 -6.53 27.52
N ILE A 234 -1.63 -5.52 27.72
CA ILE A 234 -2.10 -4.61 26.67
C ILE A 234 -0.92 -3.92 25.97
N THR A 235 0.02 -3.32 26.72
CA THR A 235 1.19 -2.67 26.12
C THR A 235 2.10 -3.67 25.39
N ALA A 236 2.37 -4.82 25.99
CA ALA A 236 3.24 -5.84 25.38
C ALA A 236 2.64 -6.48 24.10
N GLN A 237 1.30 -6.58 23.98
CA GLN A 237 0.66 -7.12 22.78
C GLN A 237 0.69 -6.13 21.60
N LEU A 238 0.56 -4.83 21.87
CA LEU A 238 0.65 -3.75 20.87
C LEU A 238 2.08 -3.57 20.33
N GLU A 239 3.08 -3.70 21.22
CA GLU A 239 4.50 -3.69 20.83
C GLU A 239 4.91 -4.92 20.01
N ALA A 240 4.17 -6.04 20.12
CA ALA A 240 4.50 -7.30 19.44
C ALA A 240 3.94 -7.44 18.01
N SER A 241 2.73 -6.93 17.72
CA SER A 241 2.18 -6.92 16.34
C SER A 241 0.92 -6.04 16.21
N ARG A 242 0.81 -5.35 15.08
CA ARG A 242 -0.37 -4.61 14.61
C ARG A 242 -1.66 -5.44 14.62
N GLU A 243 -1.57 -6.73 14.29
CA GLU A 243 -2.73 -7.66 14.28
C GLU A 243 -3.31 -7.89 15.67
N ASN A 244 -2.61 -7.49 16.73
CA ASN A 244 -3.10 -7.59 18.09
C ASN A 244 -3.94 -6.38 18.50
N ILE A 245 -4.01 -5.29 17.73
CA ILE A 245 -4.84 -4.11 18.05
C ILE A 245 -6.30 -4.50 18.39
N PRO A 246 -7.06 -5.20 17.52
CA PRO A 246 -8.43 -5.63 17.83
C PRO A 246 -8.49 -6.65 18.98
N LYS A 247 -7.51 -7.56 19.07
CA LYS A 247 -7.39 -8.53 20.18
C LYS A 247 -7.18 -7.82 21.54
N THR A 248 -6.44 -6.71 21.53
CA THR A 248 -6.09 -5.89 22.68
C THR A 248 -7.24 -4.97 23.08
N LEU A 249 -7.98 -4.42 22.11
CA LEU A 249 -9.22 -3.70 22.37
C LEU A 249 -10.25 -4.62 23.02
N ARG A 250 -10.43 -5.84 22.50
CA ARG A 250 -11.28 -6.89 23.10
C ARG A 250 -10.83 -7.25 24.53
N LEU A 251 -9.52 -7.24 24.81
CA LEU A 251 -8.96 -7.44 26.15
C LEU A 251 -9.24 -6.26 27.11
N LEU A 252 -9.19 -5.01 26.60
CA LEU A 252 -9.56 -3.80 27.35
C LEU A 252 -11.04 -3.81 27.70
N ILE A 253 -11.92 -4.06 26.71
CA ILE A 253 -13.38 -4.19 26.86
C ILE A 253 -13.73 -5.25 27.92
N ASN A 254 -13.20 -6.46 27.78
CA ASN A 254 -13.39 -7.55 28.76
C ASN A 254 -12.91 -7.12 30.16
N THR A 255 -11.76 -6.44 30.28
CA THR A 255 -11.25 -5.98 31.58
C THR A 255 -12.19 -4.98 32.26
N LEU A 256 -12.87 -4.11 31.50
CA LEU A 256 -13.87 -3.17 32.02
C LEU A 256 -15.16 -3.88 32.46
N GLN A 257 -15.68 -4.79 31.63
CA GLN A 257 -16.84 -5.63 31.93
C GLN A 257 -16.57 -6.49 33.18
N MET A 258 -15.40 -7.13 33.26
CA MET A 258 -14.94 -7.88 34.42
C MET A 258 -14.81 -6.99 35.66
N SER A 259 -14.33 -5.74 35.53
CA SER A 259 -14.22 -4.81 36.66
C SER A 259 -15.59 -4.44 37.25
N LYS A 260 -16.63 -4.33 36.40
CA LYS A 260 -18.04 -4.15 36.81
C LYS A 260 -18.54 -5.33 37.63
N VAL A 261 -18.18 -6.57 37.24
CA VAL A 261 -18.53 -7.80 37.97
C VAL A 261 -17.71 -7.93 39.27
N LEU A 262 -16.42 -7.60 39.26
CA LEU A 262 -15.54 -7.66 40.44
C LEU A 262 -15.88 -6.62 41.51
N ARG A 263 -16.38 -5.43 41.13
CA ARG A 263 -16.96 -4.45 42.07
C ARG A 263 -18.44 -4.73 42.39
N SER A 264 -19.03 -5.82 41.88
CA SER A 264 -20.34 -6.31 42.31
C SER A 264 -20.26 -7.14 43.61
N ARG A 265 -21.39 -7.63 44.10
CA ARG A 265 -21.46 -8.45 45.33
C ARG A 265 -20.67 -9.77 45.23
N GLN A 266 -20.53 -10.36 44.05
CA GLN A 266 -19.98 -11.72 43.88
C GLN A 266 -18.57 -11.90 44.49
N PHE A 267 -17.64 -10.97 44.22
CA PHE A 267 -16.28 -11.04 44.76
C PHE A 267 -16.26 -10.86 46.29
N THR A 268 -17.03 -9.89 46.79
CA THR A 268 -17.24 -9.65 48.22
C THR A 268 -17.86 -10.87 48.93
N ASP A 269 -18.77 -11.59 48.27
CA ASP A 269 -19.39 -12.81 48.79
C ASP A 269 -18.42 -14.00 48.84
N VAL A 270 -17.47 -14.10 47.91
CA VAL A 270 -16.37 -15.09 47.99
C VAL A 270 -15.41 -14.75 49.12
N LEU A 271 -15.03 -13.47 49.27
CA LEU A 271 -14.18 -13.01 50.38
C LEU A 271 -14.87 -13.12 51.75
N SER A 272 -16.19 -12.95 51.84
CA SER A 272 -16.94 -13.12 53.09
C SER A 272 -17.08 -14.60 53.48
N LYS A 273 -17.33 -15.49 52.51
CA LYS A 273 -17.28 -16.95 52.71
C LYS A 273 -15.92 -17.40 53.26
N LEU A 274 -14.82 -16.86 52.75
CA LEU A 274 -13.47 -17.16 53.25
C LEU A 274 -13.21 -16.70 54.69
N LYS A 275 -13.91 -15.67 55.19
CA LYS A 275 -13.85 -15.26 56.61
C LYS A 275 -14.67 -16.16 57.53
N SER A 276 -15.72 -16.80 57.00
CA SER A 276 -16.77 -17.47 57.80
C SER A 276 -16.36 -18.78 58.48
N ARG A 277 -15.25 -19.41 58.07
CA ARG A 277 -14.81 -20.73 58.55
C ARG A 277 -13.29 -20.76 58.76
N PRO A 278 -12.77 -21.44 59.81
CA PRO A 278 -11.33 -21.66 59.95
C PRO A 278 -10.78 -22.48 58.79
N VAL A 279 -9.57 -22.15 58.31
CA VAL A 279 -9.02 -22.73 57.08
C VAL A 279 -8.88 -24.26 57.15
N LEU A 280 -8.48 -24.83 58.29
CA LEU A 280 -8.38 -26.29 58.48
C LEU A 280 -9.76 -27.01 58.60
N SER A 281 -10.86 -26.26 58.63
CA SER A 281 -12.23 -26.81 58.61
C SER A 281 -12.90 -26.74 57.25
N ASP A 282 -12.15 -26.35 56.22
CA ASP A 282 -12.60 -26.24 54.83
C ASP A 282 -12.64 -27.63 54.15
N PRO A 283 -13.75 -28.00 53.47
CA PRO A 283 -13.87 -29.31 52.81
C PRO A 283 -12.85 -29.51 51.68
N ASP A 284 -12.42 -28.44 51.00
CA ASP A 284 -11.42 -28.52 49.92
C ASP A 284 -10.05 -28.99 50.43
N ILE A 285 -9.76 -28.76 51.72
CA ILE A 285 -8.49 -29.16 52.35
C ILE A 285 -8.64 -30.50 53.06
N ARG A 286 -9.80 -30.79 53.67
CA ARG A 286 -10.07 -32.08 54.32
C ARG A 286 -10.12 -33.24 53.33
N SER A 287 -10.55 -33.00 52.10
CA SER A 287 -10.56 -33.98 51.00
C SER A 287 -9.16 -34.30 50.40
N LEU A 288 -8.07 -33.75 50.95
CA LEU A 288 -6.72 -34.00 50.47
C LEU A 288 -6.00 -35.10 51.27
N ASP A 289 -6.08 -36.34 50.79
CA ASP A 289 -5.43 -37.53 51.37
C ASP A 289 -3.95 -37.34 51.75
N GLY A 290 -3.23 -36.50 51.00
CA GLY A 290 -1.80 -36.26 51.18
C GLY A 290 -1.42 -35.44 52.43
N LEU A 291 -2.38 -34.90 53.18
CA LEU A 291 -2.13 -34.14 54.43
C LEU A 291 -2.38 -34.97 55.70
N GLU A 292 -3.21 -36.02 55.65
CA GLU A 292 -3.64 -36.85 56.79
C GLU A 292 -4.11 -36.02 58.00
N LEU A 293 -5.01 -35.04 57.76
CA LEU A 293 -5.46 -34.08 58.76
C LEU A 293 -6.19 -34.73 59.96
N ASP A 294 -6.84 -35.87 59.77
CA ASP A 294 -7.50 -36.63 60.85
C ASP A 294 -6.51 -37.13 61.92
N ILE A 295 -5.22 -37.22 61.56
CA ILE A 295 -4.13 -37.66 62.44
C ILE A 295 -3.32 -36.43 62.87
N LEU A 296 -2.75 -35.67 61.92
CA LEU A 296 -1.82 -34.58 62.22
C LEU A 296 -2.52 -33.29 62.67
N GLY A 297 -3.74 -33.03 62.19
CA GLY A 297 -4.49 -31.81 62.51
C GLY A 297 -4.86 -31.69 64.00
N ARG A 298 -4.96 -32.82 64.71
CA ARG A 298 -5.20 -32.86 66.17
C ARG A 298 -4.04 -32.30 67.00
N PHE A 299 -2.83 -32.27 66.43
CA PHE A 299 -1.60 -31.82 67.09
C PHE A 299 -1.14 -30.43 66.62
N ALA A 300 -1.91 -29.78 65.74
CA ALA A 300 -1.67 -28.39 65.36
C ALA A 300 -1.98 -27.45 66.54
N ALA A 301 -1.20 -26.37 66.67
CA ALA A 301 -1.45 -25.38 67.71
C ALA A 301 -2.86 -24.75 67.56
N PRO A 302 -3.52 -24.32 68.66
CA PRO A 302 -4.90 -23.80 68.61
C PRO A 302 -5.03 -22.56 67.71
N GLY A 303 -3.98 -21.73 67.63
CA GLY A 303 -3.90 -20.57 66.73
C GLY A 303 -3.78 -20.92 65.24
N VAL A 304 -3.60 -22.20 64.88
CA VAL A 304 -3.66 -22.72 63.50
C VAL A 304 -5.00 -23.41 63.24
N ILE A 305 -5.51 -24.19 64.21
CA ILE A 305 -6.83 -24.85 64.12
C ILE A 305 -7.96 -23.83 63.95
N ASN A 306 -7.95 -22.77 64.77
CA ASN A 306 -9.00 -21.76 64.80
C ASN A 306 -8.72 -20.57 63.86
N PHE A 307 -7.73 -20.66 62.97
CA PHE A 307 -7.35 -19.53 62.12
C PHE A 307 -8.40 -19.25 61.02
N THR A 308 -9.08 -18.10 61.14
CA THR A 308 -9.84 -17.47 60.05
C THR A 308 -8.98 -16.42 59.33
N PRO A 309 -8.96 -16.37 57.99
CA PRO A 309 -8.23 -15.33 57.26
C PRO A 309 -8.86 -13.95 57.46
N TRP A 310 -8.04 -12.97 57.86
CA TRP A 310 -8.44 -11.57 57.81
C TRP A 310 -8.04 -10.95 56.46
N VAL A 311 -9.04 -10.42 55.76
CA VAL A 311 -8.89 -9.65 54.51
C VAL A 311 -9.66 -8.34 54.69
N LYS A 312 -9.05 -7.20 54.39
CA LYS A 312 -9.74 -5.91 54.41
C LYS A 312 -10.72 -5.87 53.24
N LEU A 313 -12.02 -5.87 53.55
CA LEU A 313 -13.03 -5.48 52.58
C LEU A 313 -13.03 -3.95 52.48
N SER A 314 -13.20 -3.44 51.27
CA SER A 314 -13.27 -2.02 50.97
C SER A 314 -14.74 -1.64 50.83
N ASP A 315 -15.31 -0.98 51.85
CA ASP A 315 -16.69 -0.50 51.86
C ASP A 315 -16.86 0.79 51.01
N LEU A 316 -16.28 0.78 49.80
CA LEU A 316 -16.43 1.84 48.81
C LEU A 316 -17.90 1.91 48.36
N SER A 317 -18.42 3.13 48.20
CA SER A 317 -19.73 3.32 47.60
C SER A 317 -19.73 2.86 46.14
N ARG A 318 -20.93 2.57 45.63
CA ARG A 318 -21.13 2.21 44.21
C ARG A 318 -20.55 3.29 43.27
N ASN A 319 -20.57 4.56 43.68
CA ASN A 319 -20.12 5.67 42.85
C ASN A 319 -18.59 5.79 42.84
N GLU A 320 -17.93 5.73 43.99
CA GLU A 320 -16.45 5.72 44.08
C GLU A 320 -15.86 4.53 43.32
N GLY A 321 -16.51 3.36 43.38
CA GLY A 321 -16.13 2.19 42.58
C GLY A 321 -16.25 2.39 41.06
N LEU A 322 -17.20 3.21 40.60
CA LEU A 322 -17.35 3.57 39.19
C LEU A 322 -16.32 4.61 38.76
N GLU A 323 -16.03 5.63 39.58
CA GLU A 323 -15.00 6.63 39.27
C GLU A 323 -13.60 6.00 39.22
N SER A 324 -13.26 5.07 40.12
CA SER A 324 -12.01 4.30 40.04
C SER A 324 -11.89 3.49 38.75
N ILE A 325 -13.00 2.93 38.23
CA ILE A 325 -13.01 2.26 36.93
C ILE A 325 -12.82 3.28 35.79
N ARG A 326 -13.46 4.46 35.86
CA ARG A 326 -13.32 5.54 34.87
C ARG A 326 -11.89 6.07 34.79
N GLU A 327 -11.26 6.34 35.93
CA GLU A 327 -9.86 6.78 36.02
C GLU A 327 -8.90 5.76 35.39
N TRP A 328 -9.03 4.48 35.76
CA TRP A 328 -8.23 3.43 35.12
C TRP A 328 -8.53 3.30 33.61
N SER A 329 -9.80 3.42 33.20
CA SER A 329 -10.21 3.31 31.80
C SER A 329 -9.54 4.37 30.91
N LEU A 330 -9.36 5.59 31.43
CA LEU A 330 -8.69 6.69 30.75
C LEU A 330 -7.19 6.38 30.60
N MET A 331 -6.49 6.07 31.71
CA MET A 331 -5.06 5.72 31.66
C MET A 331 -4.76 4.51 30.76
N ALA A 332 -5.62 3.48 30.81
CA ALA A 332 -5.49 2.29 29.98
C ALA A 332 -5.72 2.61 28.48
N PHE A 333 -6.70 3.46 28.17
CA PHE A 333 -6.98 3.86 26.80
C PHE A 333 -5.92 4.82 26.21
N GLU A 334 -5.29 5.67 27.03
CA GLU A 334 -4.15 6.49 26.59
C GLU A 334 -2.93 5.63 26.27
N LYS A 335 -2.60 4.64 27.12
CA LYS A 335 -1.53 3.68 26.84
C LYS A 335 -1.84 2.75 25.66
N PHE A 336 -3.11 2.40 25.46
CA PHE A 336 -3.57 1.72 24.25
C PHE A 336 -3.37 2.59 23.00
N SER A 337 -3.74 3.88 23.05
CA SER A 337 -3.60 4.83 21.93
C SER A 337 -2.14 5.05 21.55
N GLU A 338 -1.26 5.29 22.53
CA GLU A 338 0.20 5.36 22.32
C GLU A 338 0.77 4.08 21.70
N GLY A 339 0.33 2.91 22.18
CA GLY A 339 0.76 1.60 21.67
C GLY A 339 0.29 1.37 20.23
N CYS A 340 -0.96 1.71 19.92
CA CYS A 340 -1.51 1.64 18.57
C CYS A 340 -0.76 2.57 17.62
N GLN A 341 -0.50 3.82 18.00
CA GLN A 341 0.24 4.77 17.16
C GLN A 341 1.65 4.24 16.83
N LYS A 342 2.37 3.66 17.81
CA LYS A 342 3.69 3.03 17.60
C LYS A 342 3.62 1.80 16.69
N SER A 343 2.63 0.92 16.91
CA SER A 343 2.44 -0.32 16.14
C SER A 343 2.05 -0.03 14.69
N LEU A 344 1.20 0.98 14.47
CA LEU A 344 0.75 1.41 13.14
C LEU A 344 1.81 2.23 12.39
N ALA A 345 2.74 2.92 13.07
CA ALA A 345 3.78 3.72 12.42
C ALA A 345 4.69 2.91 11.46
N GLN A 346 4.82 1.60 11.67
CA GLN A 346 5.60 0.69 10.81
C GLN A 346 4.82 0.15 9.60
N SER A 347 3.53 0.47 9.48
CA SER A 347 2.66 -0.05 8.41
C SER A 347 2.67 0.82 7.16
N ASN A 348 2.69 0.17 5.99
CA ASN A 348 2.78 0.82 4.68
C ASN A 348 1.64 0.44 3.71
N ASP A 349 0.75 -0.49 4.07
CA ASP A 349 -0.29 -0.99 3.15
C ASP A 349 -1.70 -0.60 3.57
N PHE A 350 -2.33 0.17 2.67
CA PHE A 350 -3.59 0.86 2.90
C PHE A 350 -4.76 -0.11 3.09
N SER A 351 -4.83 -1.18 2.30
CA SER A 351 -5.91 -2.18 2.39
C SER A 351 -5.93 -2.92 3.73
N GLU A 352 -4.76 -3.27 4.27
CA GLU A 352 -4.66 -3.92 5.59
C GLU A 352 -5.10 -2.97 6.71
N LEU A 353 -4.74 -1.68 6.60
CA LEU A 353 -5.19 -0.65 7.54
C LEU A 353 -6.70 -0.41 7.47
N LEU A 354 -7.33 -0.47 6.29
CA LEU A 354 -8.79 -0.38 6.18
C LEU A 354 -9.50 -1.60 6.78
N ALA A 355 -8.94 -2.81 6.61
CA ALA A 355 -9.46 -4.01 7.26
C ALA A 355 -9.32 -3.94 8.80
N LEU A 356 -8.18 -3.46 9.29
CA LEU A 356 -7.93 -3.24 10.72
C LEU A 356 -8.84 -2.15 11.30
N ARG A 357 -9.09 -1.06 10.56
CA ARG A 357 -10.09 -0.03 10.88
C ARG A 357 -11.48 -0.66 11.05
N ALA A 358 -11.87 -1.54 10.13
CA ALA A 358 -13.16 -2.23 10.17
C ALA A 358 -13.32 -3.10 11.43
N GLU A 359 -12.41 -4.08 11.67
CA GLU A 359 -12.48 -4.96 12.85
C GLU A 359 -12.42 -4.14 14.16
N THR A 360 -11.58 -3.10 14.23
CA THR A 360 -11.41 -2.30 15.45
C THR A 360 -12.67 -1.47 15.77
N TYR A 361 -13.37 -0.94 14.77
CA TYR A 361 -14.59 -0.17 14.99
C TYR A 361 -15.80 -1.07 15.24
N GLU A 362 -15.91 -2.21 14.54
CA GLU A 362 -16.96 -3.21 14.77
C GLU A 362 -16.94 -3.69 16.23
N LEU A 363 -15.78 -4.10 16.74
CA LEU A 363 -15.60 -4.52 18.14
C LEU A 363 -15.84 -3.41 19.17
N TRP A 364 -15.61 -2.15 18.81
CA TRP A 364 -15.95 -1.02 19.70
C TRP A 364 -17.46 -0.81 19.75
N LEU A 365 -18.12 -0.78 18.59
CA LEU A 365 -19.56 -0.55 18.45
C LEU A 365 -20.39 -1.68 19.07
N GLU A 366 -19.99 -2.96 18.89
CA GLU A 366 -20.57 -4.11 19.62
C GLU A 366 -20.57 -3.88 21.15
N SER A 367 -19.53 -3.23 21.67
CA SER A 367 -19.31 -3.05 23.10
C SER A 367 -19.92 -1.77 23.69
N TRP A 368 -20.42 -0.86 22.85
CA TRP A 368 -20.71 0.56 23.14
C TRP A 368 -21.53 0.78 24.42
N GLY A 369 -22.67 0.09 24.57
CA GLY A 369 -23.54 0.19 25.76
C GLY A 369 -23.09 -0.67 26.96
N SER A 370 -22.13 -1.58 26.77
CA SER A 370 -21.73 -2.55 27.80
C SER A 370 -20.67 -2.00 28.77
N THR A 371 -19.76 -1.15 28.28
CA THR A 371 -18.57 -0.70 29.00
C THR A 371 -18.82 0.55 29.83
N ILE A 372 -18.42 0.51 31.12
CA ILE A 372 -18.31 1.72 31.94
C ILE A 372 -17.01 2.42 31.57
N MET A 373 -17.13 3.38 30.67
CA MET A 373 -16.05 4.21 30.15
C MET A 373 -16.33 5.69 30.44
N HIS A 374 -15.38 6.56 30.10
CA HIS A 374 -15.68 7.97 29.82
C HIS A 374 -16.43 8.04 28.47
N ARG A 375 -17.13 9.17 28.18
CA ARG A 375 -18.02 9.35 27.00
C ARG A 375 -17.57 8.56 25.77
N SER A 376 -18.36 7.57 25.35
CA SER A 376 -17.98 6.57 24.33
C SER A 376 -17.59 7.17 22.98
N ILE A 377 -18.20 8.31 22.63
CA ILE A 377 -17.83 9.11 21.45
C ILE A 377 -16.38 9.60 21.49
N ASN A 378 -15.86 10.05 22.64
CA ASN A 378 -14.47 10.50 22.80
C ASN A 378 -13.46 9.36 22.56
N VAL A 379 -13.84 8.11 22.88
CA VAL A 379 -13.03 6.92 22.64
C VAL A 379 -12.98 6.63 21.14
N LEU A 380 -14.14 6.69 20.46
CA LEU A 380 -14.22 6.51 19.02
C LEU A 380 -13.44 7.58 18.26
N ASP A 381 -13.56 8.86 18.64
CA ASP A 381 -12.86 9.95 17.95
C ASP A 381 -11.34 9.80 18.08
N ARG A 382 -10.82 9.42 19.25
CA ARG A 382 -9.39 9.09 19.40
C ARG A 382 -8.97 7.83 18.61
N LEU A 383 -9.83 6.82 18.47
CA LEU A 383 -9.58 5.68 17.56
C LEU A 383 -9.56 6.11 16.08
N ARG A 384 -10.42 7.07 15.71
CA ARG A 384 -10.47 7.68 14.38
C ARG A 384 -9.20 8.47 14.09
N ASP A 385 -8.76 9.34 15.00
CA ASP A 385 -7.53 10.11 14.85
C ASP A 385 -6.31 9.19 14.63
N VAL A 386 -6.08 8.23 15.53
CA VAL A 386 -4.90 7.33 15.48
C VAL A 386 -4.83 6.48 14.20
N ILE A 387 -5.97 6.03 13.68
CA ILE A 387 -6.05 5.23 12.45
C ILE A 387 -6.03 6.12 11.20
N ASN A 388 -6.84 7.18 11.16
CA ASN A 388 -6.94 8.06 10.00
C ASN A 388 -5.65 8.87 9.77
N ASP A 389 -4.89 9.23 10.81
CA ASP A 389 -3.56 9.86 10.63
C ASP A 389 -2.51 8.88 10.10
N ASN A 390 -2.60 7.60 10.46
CA ASN A 390 -1.76 6.57 9.83
C ASN A 390 -2.18 6.29 8.38
N LEU A 391 -3.47 6.34 8.07
CA LEU A 391 -3.95 6.30 6.69
C LEU A 391 -3.42 7.50 5.89
N LYS A 392 -3.51 8.74 6.40
CA LYS A 392 -2.89 9.95 5.79
C LYS A 392 -1.40 9.77 5.55
N ARG A 393 -0.64 9.26 6.53
CA ARG A 393 0.81 8.99 6.41
C ARG A 393 1.12 7.97 5.30
N VAL A 394 0.30 6.93 5.17
CA VAL A 394 0.45 5.95 4.08
C VAL A 394 0.04 6.56 2.74
N LEU A 395 -0.98 7.42 2.68
CA LEU A 395 -1.34 8.17 1.47
C LEU A 395 -0.19 9.06 0.99
N THR A 396 0.41 9.88 1.86
CA THR A 396 1.54 10.74 1.45
C THR A 396 2.72 9.90 1.02
N SER A 397 3.08 8.84 1.76
CA SER A 397 4.20 7.96 1.40
C SER A 397 4.00 7.19 0.08
N LYS A 398 2.77 6.74 -0.24
CA LYS A 398 2.48 6.15 -1.56
C LYS A 398 2.54 7.20 -2.67
N VAL A 399 2.08 8.43 -2.41
CA VAL A 399 2.16 9.56 -3.35
C VAL A 399 3.63 9.96 -3.63
N GLU A 400 4.48 10.01 -2.60
CA GLU A 400 5.93 10.27 -2.67
C GLU A 400 6.70 9.26 -3.55
N THR A 401 6.15 8.07 -3.85
CA THR A 401 6.78 7.13 -4.79
C THR A 401 6.96 7.67 -6.21
N ILE A 402 6.32 8.81 -6.55
CA ILE A 402 6.59 9.56 -7.77
C ILE A 402 8.06 10.03 -7.88
N ASP A 403 8.78 10.16 -6.77
CA ASP A 403 10.20 10.53 -6.78
C ASP A 403 11.07 9.44 -7.45
N GLY A 404 10.58 8.19 -7.52
CA GLY A 404 11.18 7.11 -8.32
C GLY A 404 11.02 7.29 -9.84
N LEU A 405 10.02 8.03 -10.29
CA LEU A 405 9.89 8.50 -11.68
C LEU A 405 10.84 9.69 -11.91
N VAL A 406 10.89 10.64 -10.98
CA VAL A 406 11.80 11.79 -11.04
C VAL A 406 13.26 11.33 -11.15
N GLY A 407 13.71 10.44 -10.27
CA GLY A 407 15.07 9.89 -10.27
C GLY A 407 15.41 9.13 -11.54
N HIS A 408 14.43 8.55 -12.23
CA HIS A 408 14.62 7.91 -13.54
C HIS A 408 14.81 8.94 -14.67
N ILE A 409 14.06 10.04 -14.62
CA ILE A 409 14.16 11.11 -15.62
C ILE A 409 15.49 11.86 -15.49
N THR A 410 15.91 12.18 -14.26
CA THR A 410 17.19 12.87 -14.02
C THR A 410 18.39 11.99 -14.36
N SER A 411 18.40 10.71 -13.95
CA SER A 411 19.47 9.76 -14.32
C SER A 411 19.57 9.60 -15.84
N THR A 412 18.46 9.41 -16.56
CA THR A 412 18.44 9.35 -18.04
C THR A 412 19.07 10.59 -18.67
N ILE A 413 18.74 11.80 -18.16
CA ILE A 413 19.27 13.07 -18.70
C ILE A 413 20.76 13.26 -18.40
N SER A 414 21.29 12.72 -17.30
CA SER A 414 22.73 12.71 -16.99
C SER A 414 23.51 11.63 -17.73
N GLU A 415 22.95 10.43 -17.92
CA GLU A 415 23.61 9.28 -18.57
C GLU A 415 23.48 9.30 -20.12
N TRP A 416 22.85 10.34 -20.67
CA TRP A 416 22.71 10.58 -22.11
C TRP A 416 24.04 10.60 -22.88
N GLU A 417 25.16 10.97 -22.22
CA GLU A 417 26.49 10.99 -22.86
C GLU A 417 27.22 9.64 -22.82
N SER A 418 26.82 8.71 -21.94
CA SER A 418 27.38 7.35 -21.87
C SER A 418 26.55 6.32 -22.64
N SER A 419 25.25 6.57 -22.81
CA SER A 419 24.34 5.70 -23.57
C SER A 419 24.45 5.92 -25.09
N ALA A 420 25.60 5.57 -25.66
CA ALA A 420 25.97 5.83 -27.06
C ALA A 420 25.10 5.15 -28.14
N HIS A 421 24.01 4.49 -27.75
CA HIS A 421 23.05 3.81 -28.62
C HIS A 421 21.61 4.20 -28.26
N HIS A 422 21.27 5.49 -28.44
CA HIS A 422 19.88 5.90 -28.63
C HIS A 422 19.38 5.32 -29.96
N THR A 423 18.88 4.08 -29.92
CA THR A 423 18.12 3.49 -31.02
C THR A 423 16.86 4.30 -31.19
N SER A 424 16.83 5.18 -32.20
CA SER A 424 15.61 5.85 -32.62
C SER A 424 14.54 4.81 -32.92
N ASN A 425 13.30 5.07 -32.52
CA ASN A 425 12.20 4.19 -32.85
C ASN A 425 12.12 4.00 -34.37
N GLY A 426 12.35 2.75 -34.81
CA GLY A 426 12.41 2.40 -36.22
C GLY A 426 11.14 2.76 -36.99
N SER A 427 11.26 2.93 -38.32
CA SER A 427 10.17 3.40 -39.15
C SER A 427 8.95 2.48 -39.05
N LEU A 428 7.75 3.02 -39.25
CA LEU A 428 6.52 2.21 -39.38
C LEU A 428 6.60 1.22 -40.54
N TRP A 429 7.54 1.43 -41.48
CA TRP A 429 7.75 0.64 -42.68
C TRP A 429 8.94 -0.33 -42.60
N ASP A 430 9.54 -0.50 -41.40
CA ASP A 430 10.62 -1.47 -41.21
C ASP A 430 10.14 -2.92 -41.39
N SER A 431 11.07 -3.79 -41.78
CA SER A 431 10.86 -5.24 -41.89
C SER A 431 10.23 -5.85 -40.64
N ASP A 432 10.56 -5.36 -39.44
CA ASP A 432 10.08 -5.92 -38.17
C ASP A 432 8.59 -5.69 -37.93
N MET A 433 8.01 -4.60 -38.48
CA MET A 433 6.57 -4.33 -38.41
C MET A 433 5.78 -5.03 -39.52
N ILE A 434 6.43 -5.28 -40.66
CA ILE A 434 5.85 -6.03 -41.79
C ILE A 434 5.77 -7.53 -41.48
N ASN A 435 6.69 -8.06 -40.67
CA ASN A 435 6.76 -9.48 -40.28
C ASN A 435 6.28 -9.74 -38.82
N ALA A 436 5.59 -8.77 -38.20
CA ALA A 436 5.07 -8.93 -36.84
C ALA A 436 4.00 -10.03 -36.74
N ASP A 437 3.95 -10.76 -35.62
CA ASP A 437 2.88 -11.73 -35.38
C ASP A 437 1.58 -11.03 -34.95
N TYR A 438 0.47 -11.49 -35.52
CA TYR A 438 -0.88 -10.98 -35.30
C TYR A 438 -1.75 -11.95 -34.46
N SER A 439 -1.22 -13.13 -34.10
CA SER A 439 -1.96 -14.24 -33.48
C SER A 439 -2.75 -13.86 -32.22
N ASP A 440 -2.18 -13.07 -31.32
CA ASP A 440 -2.85 -12.58 -30.10
C ASP A 440 -3.59 -11.24 -30.33
N GLY A 441 -4.58 -11.28 -31.23
CA GLY A 441 -5.48 -10.15 -31.50
C GLY A 441 -4.79 -8.88 -32.00
N ALA A 442 -3.59 -9.00 -32.58
CA ALA A 442 -2.71 -7.89 -32.97
C ALA A 442 -2.43 -6.86 -31.85
N THR A 443 -2.50 -7.26 -30.57
CA THR A 443 -2.36 -6.35 -29.42
C THR A 443 -0.96 -5.74 -29.33
N ALA A 444 0.08 -6.58 -29.43
CA ALA A 444 1.49 -6.18 -29.46
C ALA A 444 1.80 -5.31 -30.69
N PHE A 445 1.34 -5.70 -31.89
CA PHE A 445 1.47 -4.89 -33.10
C PHE A 445 0.87 -3.49 -32.92
N ARG A 446 -0.33 -3.39 -32.32
CA ARG A 446 -0.97 -2.10 -32.01
C ARG A 446 -0.13 -1.29 -31.02
N GLN A 447 0.47 -1.92 -30.00
CA GLN A 447 1.38 -1.24 -29.07
C GLN A 447 2.59 -0.66 -29.81
N SER A 448 3.33 -1.49 -30.57
CA SER A 448 4.50 -1.07 -31.35
C SER A 448 4.19 0.00 -32.40
N VAL A 449 3.02 -0.06 -33.05
CA VAL A 449 2.55 1.01 -33.94
C VAL A 449 2.30 2.31 -33.16
N THR A 450 1.69 2.26 -31.96
CA THR A 450 1.53 3.47 -31.13
C THR A 450 2.83 3.97 -30.49
N GLU A 451 3.83 3.11 -30.30
CA GLU A 451 5.17 3.50 -29.82
C GLU A 451 5.99 4.18 -30.91
N ARG A 452 5.98 3.63 -32.14
CA ARG A 452 6.60 4.26 -33.31
C ARG A 452 5.90 5.57 -33.70
N LEU A 453 4.57 5.62 -33.72
CA LEU A 453 3.79 6.85 -34.01
C LEU A 453 3.97 7.97 -32.97
N LEU A 454 4.27 7.64 -31.72
CA LEU A 454 4.40 8.62 -30.62
C LEU A 454 5.85 8.74 -30.11
N GLY A 455 6.83 8.29 -30.90
CA GLY A 455 8.26 8.37 -30.59
C GLY A 455 8.64 7.86 -29.21
N ARG A 456 7.97 6.81 -28.70
CA ARG A 456 8.20 6.26 -27.36
C ARG A 456 9.43 5.35 -27.37
N ASP A 457 10.60 5.95 -27.22
CA ASP A 457 11.85 5.22 -27.03
C ASP A 457 11.80 4.38 -25.74
N ALA A 458 12.70 3.40 -25.58
CA ALA A 458 12.71 2.50 -24.40
C ALA A 458 12.73 3.25 -23.04
N ASN A 459 13.38 4.42 -22.99
CA ASN A 459 13.42 5.28 -21.80
C ASN A 459 12.07 5.97 -21.54
N VAL A 460 11.33 6.31 -22.60
CA VAL A 460 10.00 6.94 -22.54
C VAL A 460 8.94 5.93 -22.10
N SER A 461 8.99 4.70 -22.62
CA SER A 461 8.09 3.63 -22.18
C SER A 461 8.36 3.22 -20.73
N ALA A 462 9.62 3.01 -20.33
CA ALA A 462 9.96 2.70 -18.93
C ALA A 462 9.59 3.81 -17.93
N ALA A 463 9.59 5.08 -18.35
CA ALA A 463 9.08 6.20 -17.56
C ALA A 463 7.53 6.20 -17.51
N LEU A 464 6.86 5.94 -18.64
CA LEU A 464 5.41 5.83 -18.73
C LEU A 464 4.85 4.68 -17.89
N GLU A 465 5.50 3.51 -17.87
CA GLU A 465 5.09 2.37 -17.04
C GLU A 465 5.14 2.71 -15.54
N LYS A 466 6.22 3.36 -15.08
CA LYS A 466 6.33 3.85 -13.70
C LYS A 466 5.23 4.84 -13.35
N TYR A 467 4.96 5.78 -14.26
CA TYR A 467 3.89 6.77 -14.09
C TYR A 467 2.48 6.13 -14.07
N GLN A 468 2.22 5.15 -14.95
CA GLN A 468 0.93 4.46 -14.99
C GLN A 468 0.72 3.51 -13.80
N SER A 469 1.78 2.85 -13.31
CA SER A 469 1.73 2.07 -12.06
C SER A 469 1.51 2.95 -10.83
N TRP A 470 2.03 4.18 -10.82
CA TRP A 470 1.73 5.17 -9.80
C TRP A 470 0.26 5.61 -9.86
N LEU A 471 -0.24 5.99 -11.04
CA LEU A 471 -1.65 6.35 -11.26
C LEU A 471 -2.63 5.21 -10.92
N SER A 472 -2.30 3.95 -11.23
CA SER A 472 -3.17 2.82 -10.86
C SER A 472 -3.24 2.67 -9.34
N SER A 473 -2.11 2.72 -8.64
CA SER A 473 -2.09 2.64 -7.16
C SER A 473 -2.94 3.73 -6.50
N PHE A 474 -2.95 4.95 -7.07
CA PHE A 474 -3.81 6.05 -6.63
C PHE A 474 -5.30 5.77 -6.88
N ARG A 475 -5.66 5.24 -8.06
CA ARG A 475 -7.04 4.89 -8.40
C ARG A 475 -7.56 3.77 -7.48
N ASP A 476 -6.75 2.76 -7.23
CA ASP A 476 -7.12 1.60 -6.41
C ASP A 476 -7.29 2.02 -4.92
N ILE A 477 -6.45 2.96 -4.44
CA ILE A 477 -6.65 3.67 -3.17
C ILE A 477 -7.99 4.45 -3.17
N SER A 478 -8.26 5.23 -4.22
CA SER A 478 -9.50 6.02 -4.34
C SER A 478 -10.76 5.15 -4.33
N GLU A 479 -10.74 4.00 -5.02
CA GLU A 479 -11.82 3.01 -4.98
C GLU A 479 -11.98 2.42 -3.57
N SER A 480 -10.88 2.12 -2.88
CA SER A 480 -10.95 1.61 -1.50
C SER A 480 -11.51 2.64 -0.50
N ILE A 481 -11.21 3.94 -0.66
CA ILE A 481 -11.87 5.03 0.10
C ILE A 481 -13.37 5.11 -0.29
N GLY A 482 -13.70 4.94 -1.57
CA GLY A 482 -15.08 4.82 -2.05
C GLY A 482 -15.83 3.62 -1.48
N SER A 483 -15.14 2.54 -1.13
CA SER A 483 -15.72 1.35 -0.48
C SER A 483 -16.15 1.63 0.96
N LEU A 484 -15.45 2.51 1.69
CA LEU A 484 -15.79 2.87 3.08
C LEU A 484 -17.18 3.49 3.18
N LYS A 485 -17.58 4.29 2.18
CA LYS A 485 -18.92 4.91 2.08
C LYS A 485 -20.06 3.88 1.93
N ARG A 486 -19.74 2.60 1.69
CA ARG A 486 -20.69 1.50 1.50
C ARG A 486 -20.85 0.60 2.73
N LEU A 487 -20.06 0.81 3.80
CA LEU A 487 -20.11 0.01 5.02
C LEU A 487 -21.39 0.30 5.83
N ARG A 488 -22.00 -0.74 6.41
CA ARG A 488 -23.26 -0.64 7.16
C ARG A 488 -23.04 -0.70 8.66
N TRP A 489 -22.73 0.44 9.27
CA TRP A 489 -22.58 0.55 10.73
C TRP A 489 -23.91 0.50 11.49
N THR A 490 -25.04 0.74 10.81
CA THR A 490 -26.40 0.75 11.39
C THR A 490 -26.74 -0.54 12.13
N ASP A 491 -26.30 -1.67 11.58
CA ASP A 491 -26.81 -2.99 11.98
C ASP A 491 -26.04 -3.54 13.21
N ILE A 492 -24.92 -2.89 13.58
CA ILE A 492 -24.01 -3.29 14.67
C ILE A 492 -24.42 -2.69 16.04
N LEU A 493 -25.08 -1.52 16.05
CA LEU A 493 -25.53 -0.87 17.31
C LEU A 493 -26.80 -1.53 17.92
N VAL A 494 -27.36 -2.56 17.30
CA VAL A 494 -28.65 -3.16 17.67
C VAL A 494 -28.51 -4.11 18.88
N GLY A 495 -28.25 -3.54 20.07
CA GLY A 495 -27.99 -4.37 21.26
C GLY A 495 -27.98 -3.72 22.64
N SER A 496 -28.25 -2.42 22.82
CA SER A 496 -28.30 -1.82 24.17
C SER A 496 -29.24 -0.61 24.26
N GLU A 497 -30.03 -0.58 25.33
CA GLU A 497 -30.68 0.63 25.85
C GLU A 497 -29.58 1.52 26.45
N VAL A 498 -29.30 2.67 25.83
CA VAL A 498 -28.26 3.61 26.26
C VAL A 498 -28.92 4.96 26.54
N GLU A 499 -28.53 5.62 27.64
CA GLU A 499 -29.08 6.93 28.06
C GLU A 499 -28.72 8.09 27.10
N ASP A 500 -27.85 7.85 26.11
CA ASP A 500 -27.38 8.79 25.08
C ASP A 500 -28.07 8.53 23.71
N GLU A 501 -29.41 8.51 23.65
CA GLU A 501 -30.18 8.13 22.44
C GLU A 501 -29.93 9.02 21.19
N ASP A 502 -29.36 10.22 21.35
CA ASP A 502 -29.23 11.24 20.29
C ASP A 502 -27.98 11.10 19.37
N ILE A 503 -26.95 10.33 19.75
CA ILE A 503 -25.65 10.36 19.05
C ILE A 503 -25.61 9.37 17.87
N ASN A 504 -26.07 9.81 16.69
CA ASN A 504 -25.89 9.05 15.45
C ASN A 504 -24.44 9.13 14.94
N VAL A 505 -23.67 8.07 15.17
CA VAL A 505 -22.28 7.89 14.74
C VAL A 505 -22.12 7.60 13.24
N THR A 506 -23.15 7.08 12.58
CA THR A 506 -23.04 6.60 11.18
C THR A 506 -22.59 7.66 10.14
N PRO A 507 -23.02 8.95 10.16
CA PRO A 507 -22.48 9.95 9.25
C PRO A 507 -20.97 10.18 9.44
N GLN A 508 -20.46 10.14 10.68
CA GLN A 508 -19.04 10.38 10.93
C GLN A 508 -18.14 9.31 10.29
N LEU A 509 -18.59 8.04 10.31
CA LEU A 509 -17.82 6.90 9.80
C LEU A 509 -17.95 6.69 8.29
N ASN A 510 -19.09 7.06 7.69
CA ASN A 510 -19.40 6.84 6.27
C ASN A 510 -19.27 8.10 5.39
N GLU A 511 -19.40 9.28 5.96
CA GLU A 511 -19.23 10.54 5.24
C GLU A 511 -17.94 11.27 5.63
N ASP A 512 -17.76 11.60 6.90
CA ASP A 512 -16.69 12.53 7.30
C ASP A 512 -15.29 11.90 7.19
N ASP A 513 -15.11 10.67 7.68
CA ASP A 513 -13.87 9.92 7.52
C ASP A 513 -13.49 9.74 6.01
N PRO A 514 -14.38 9.28 5.11
CA PRO A 514 -14.06 9.19 3.69
C PRO A 514 -13.89 10.54 2.96
N LYS A 515 -14.54 11.63 3.40
CA LYS A 515 -14.28 13.00 2.89
C LYS A 515 -12.86 13.43 3.26
N LEU A 516 -12.51 13.36 4.56
CA LEU A 516 -11.18 13.69 5.08
C LEU A 516 -10.07 12.88 4.39
N LEU A 517 -10.32 11.61 4.08
CA LEU A 517 -9.37 10.79 3.32
C LEU A 517 -9.31 11.20 1.84
N SER A 518 -10.43 11.52 1.16
CA SER A 518 -10.39 12.01 -0.22
C SER A 518 -9.74 13.39 -0.36
N ASP A 519 -9.88 14.25 0.64
CA ASP A 519 -9.32 15.61 0.62
C ASP A 519 -7.81 15.56 0.89
N SER A 520 -7.35 14.68 1.79
CA SER A 520 -5.92 14.40 2.00
C SER A 520 -5.27 13.72 0.77
N LEU A 521 -6.00 12.83 0.11
CA LEU A 521 -5.62 12.21 -1.17
C LEU A 521 -5.45 13.26 -2.29
N GLN A 522 -6.42 14.15 -2.48
CA GLN A 522 -6.38 15.20 -3.51
C GLN A 522 -5.28 16.23 -3.26
N THR A 523 -5.11 16.67 -2.00
CA THR A 523 -4.04 17.62 -1.64
C THR A 523 -2.65 17.02 -1.80
N ALA A 524 -2.44 15.77 -1.40
CA ALA A 524 -1.18 15.06 -1.63
C ALA A 524 -0.88 14.90 -3.14
N MET A 525 -1.86 14.48 -3.95
CA MET A 525 -1.63 14.32 -5.40
C MET A 525 -1.36 15.67 -6.10
N ARG A 526 -2.01 16.75 -5.67
CA ARG A 526 -1.67 18.11 -6.13
C ARG A 526 -0.24 18.50 -5.76
N GLN A 527 0.23 18.15 -4.56
CA GLN A 527 1.63 18.36 -4.16
C GLN A 527 2.59 17.55 -5.03
N ALA A 528 2.30 16.28 -5.31
CA ALA A 528 3.13 15.45 -6.21
C ALA A 528 3.24 16.03 -7.64
N PHE A 529 2.15 16.54 -8.22
CA PHE A 529 2.23 17.22 -9.52
C PHE A 529 3.06 18.51 -9.49
N LEU A 530 3.10 19.22 -8.36
CA LEU A 530 3.97 20.39 -8.17
C LEU A 530 5.44 19.97 -7.98
N THR A 531 5.74 18.93 -7.22
CA THR A 531 7.09 18.32 -7.12
C THR A 531 7.56 17.82 -8.48
N LEU A 532 6.68 17.18 -9.25
CA LEU A 532 6.97 16.74 -10.62
C LEU A 532 7.26 17.94 -11.54
N GLN A 533 6.48 19.03 -11.47
CA GLN A 533 6.74 20.23 -12.26
C GLN A 533 8.07 20.91 -11.87
N PHE A 534 8.37 20.95 -10.56
CA PHE A 534 9.64 21.49 -10.07
C PHE A 534 10.84 20.66 -10.54
N SER A 535 10.79 19.34 -10.38
CA SER A 535 11.87 18.44 -10.83
C SER A 535 12.05 18.42 -12.35
N PHE A 536 10.98 18.61 -13.13
CA PHE A 536 11.11 18.87 -14.56
C PHE A 536 11.86 20.20 -14.82
N SER A 537 11.56 21.28 -14.09
CA SER A 537 12.31 22.54 -14.24
C SER A 537 13.78 22.44 -13.80
N GLU A 538 14.07 21.66 -12.76
CA GLU A 538 15.43 21.35 -12.31
C GLU A 538 16.20 20.53 -13.36
N ALA A 539 15.57 19.47 -13.90
CA ALA A 539 16.14 18.65 -14.96
C ALA A 539 16.41 19.44 -16.26
N PHE A 540 15.56 20.43 -16.57
CA PHE A 540 15.79 21.37 -17.67
C PHE A 540 16.95 22.34 -17.40
N ASN A 541 17.03 22.91 -16.19
CA ASN A 541 18.15 23.77 -15.78
C ASN A 541 19.50 23.01 -15.78
N ALA A 542 19.48 21.69 -15.63
CA ALA A 542 20.63 20.80 -15.75
C ALA A 542 21.06 20.50 -17.22
N PHE A 543 20.45 21.13 -18.24
CA PHE A 543 20.83 20.93 -19.64
C PHE A 543 22.21 21.51 -19.98
N GLY A 544 23.24 20.65 -19.95
CA GLY A 544 24.57 20.89 -20.51
C GLY A 544 24.54 21.27 -21.99
N SER A 545 25.70 21.54 -22.60
CA SER A 545 25.80 21.95 -24.01
C SER A 545 25.45 20.83 -25.00
N SER A 546 25.69 19.57 -24.63
CA SER A 546 25.54 18.39 -25.48
C SER A 546 24.08 17.93 -25.60
N TYR A 547 23.69 17.45 -26.79
CA TYR A 547 22.42 16.76 -27.06
C TYR A 547 21.15 17.49 -26.58
N ARG A 548 21.17 18.83 -26.60
CA ARG A 548 20.06 19.69 -26.11
C ARG A 548 18.73 19.45 -26.81
N SER A 549 18.76 19.19 -28.12
CA SER A 549 17.59 18.87 -28.93
C SER A 549 16.96 17.53 -28.54
N GLU A 550 17.76 16.47 -28.48
CA GLU A 550 17.32 15.13 -28.07
C GLU A 550 16.73 15.13 -26.66
N LYS A 551 17.45 15.72 -25.70
CA LYS A 551 16.97 15.90 -24.31
C LYS A 551 15.66 16.70 -24.26
N ALA A 552 15.51 17.71 -25.12
CA ALA A 552 14.26 18.46 -25.24
C ALA A 552 13.13 17.62 -25.87
N THR A 553 13.39 16.78 -26.88
CA THR A 553 12.38 15.89 -27.47
C THR A 553 11.84 14.88 -26.46
N PHE A 554 12.74 14.22 -25.71
CA PHE A 554 12.43 13.28 -24.63
C PHE A 554 11.56 13.96 -23.55
N MET A 555 11.96 15.15 -23.11
CA MET A 555 11.23 15.89 -22.10
C MET A 555 9.86 16.38 -22.59
N LEU A 556 9.75 16.83 -23.85
CA LEU A 556 8.46 17.20 -24.46
C LEU A 556 7.51 15.99 -24.57
N ARG A 557 8.02 14.82 -24.96
CA ARG A 557 7.24 13.57 -25.00
C ARG A 557 6.70 13.22 -23.62
N LEU A 558 7.54 13.25 -22.58
CA LEU A 558 7.10 12.99 -21.20
C LEU A 558 6.07 14.02 -20.72
N ILE A 559 6.26 15.31 -20.97
CA ILE A 559 5.26 16.35 -20.63
C ILE A 559 3.94 16.09 -21.36
N ARG A 560 3.97 15.71 -22.64
CA ARG A 560 2.77 15.39 -23.44
C ARG A 560 2.02 14.17 -22.89
N LEU A 561 2.75 13.12 -22.52
CA LEU A 561 2.18 11.88 -21.97
C LEU A 561 1.56 12.12 -20.58
N VAL A 562 2.27 12.82 -19.68
CA VAL A 562 1.73 13.22 -18.37
C VAL A 562 0.47 14.07 -18.54
N ARG A 563 0.50 15.11 -19.40
CA ARG A 563 -0.67 15.98 -19.65
C ARG A 563 -1.90 15.23 -20.16
N ARG A 564 -1.73 14.14 -20.91
CA ARG A 564 -2.84 13.31 -21.44
C ARG A 564 -3.49 12.45 -20.36
N ASP A 565 -2.69 11.97 -19.40
CA ASP A 565 -3.09 10.93 -18.43
C ASP A 565 -3.42 11.51 -17.02
N ILE A 566 -3.39 12.85 -16.84
CA ILE A 566 -3.86 13.53 -15.63
C ILE A 566 -5.36 13.27 -15.39
N PRO A 567 -5.78 12.85 -14.18
CA PRO A 567 -7.20 12.67 -13.84
C PRO A 567 -8.01 13.98 -13.91
N THR A 568 -9.05 13.99 -14.76
CA THR A 568 -9.99 15.11 -14.90
C THR A 568 -10.75 15.38 -13.60
N GLY A 569 -10.75 16.64 -13.15
CA GLY A 569 -11.44 17.09 -11.93
C GLY A 569 -10.60 17.10 -10.65
N LEU A 570 -9.34 16.66 -10.69
CA LEU A 570 -8.43 16.70 -9.54
C LEU A 570 -7.74 18.06 -9.36
N LEU A 571 -7.52 18.78 -10.47
CA LEU A 571 -6.82 20.06 -10.54
C LEU A 571 -7.79 21.12 -11.12
N SER A 572 -7.61 22.38 -10.75
CA SER A 572 -8.37 23.50 -11.33
C SER A 572 -8.10 23.61 -12.82
N ASP A 573 -9.09 24.03 -13.62
CA ASP A 573 -9.00 24.08 -15.09
C ASP A 573 -7.85 24.97 -15.61
N ASP A 574 -7.39 25.94 -14.80
CA ASP A 574 -6.23 26.79 -15.09
C ASP A 574 -4.85 26.07 -14.97
N PHE A 575 -4.80 24.86 -14.39
CA PHE A 575 -3.54 24.14 -14.16
C PHE A 575 -3.06 23.41 -15.42
N LEU A 576 -2.06 24.01 -16.07
CA LEU A 576 -1.35 23.39 -17.20
C LEU A 576 0.04 22.92 -16.74
N PHE A 577 0.20 21.61 -16.53
CA PHE A 577 1.46 20.99 -16.09
C PHE A 577 2.65 21.45 -16.94
N SER A 578 3.70 21.96 -16.31
CA SER A 578 4.93 22.45 -16.96
C SER A 578 4.68 23.47 -18.08
N ARG A 579 3.70 24.38 -17.91
CA ARG A 579 3.38 25.45 -18.87
C ARG A 579 4.60 26.27 -19.27
N ASP A 580 5.44 26.62 -18.30
CA ASP A 580 6.45 27.67 -18.46
C ASP A 580 7.75 27.15 -19.13
N ILE A 581 8.03 25.85 -19.00
CA ILE A 581 9.22 25.17 -19.60
C ILE A 581 8.99 24.82 -21.09
N VAL A 582 7.76 24.43 -21.46
CA VAL A 582 7.47 23.94 -22.82
C VAL A 582 7.81 24.95 -23.93
N PRO A 583 7.54 26.26 -23.82
CA PRO A 583 7.96 27.24 -24.82
C PRO A 583 9.48 27.33 -25.01
N GLU A 584 10.28 27.00 -23.99
CA GLU A 584 11.74 27.03 -24.07
C GLU A 584 12.30 25.74 -24.69
N LEU A 585 11.73 24.59 -24.32
CA LEU A 585 11.97 23.31 -25.00
C LEU A 585 11.62 23.38 -26.50
N GLN A 586 10.47 23.98 -26.84
CA GLN A 586 10.06 24.22 -28.22
C GLN A 586 11.04 25.14 -28.98
N LYS A 587 11.60 26.17 -28.33
CA LYS A 587 12.64 27.03 -28.91
C LYS A 587 13.96 26.29 -29.16
N LEU A 588 14.39 25.42 -28.23
CA LEU A 588 15.60 24.60 -28.43
C LEU A 588 15.45 23.66 -29.63
N LEU A 589 14.32 22.96 -29.73
CA LEU A 589 13.99 22.09 -30.85
C LEU A 589 13.90 22.85 -32.17
N ALA A 590 13.20 24.00 -32.19
CA ALA A 590 13.07 24.85 -33.36
C ALA A 590 14.42 25.42 -33.83
N ALA A 591 15.28 25.84 -32.90
CA ALA A 591 16.60 26.37 -33.21
C ALA A 591 17.50 25.32 -33.85
N GLU A 592 17.52 24.09 -33.30
CA GLU A 592 18.34 23.01 -33.83
C GLU A 592 17.87 22.53 -35.21
N ILE A 593 16.55 22.39 -35.42
CA ILE A 593 16.03 21.98 -36.73
C ILE A 593 16.31 23.06 -37.79
N ALA A 594 16.24 24.34 -37.40
CA ALA A 594 16.65 25.43 -38.28
C ALA A 594 18.17 25.38 -38.58
N THR A 595 19.04 25.16 -37.59
CA THR A 595 20.50 25.04 -37.83
C THR A 595 20.88 23.81 -38.66
N GLN A 596 20.24 22.66 -38.46
CA GLN A 596 20.46 21.46 -39.29
C GLN A 596 20.01 21.67 -40.74
N THR A 597 18.90 22.39 -40.96
CA THR A 597 18.42 22.70 -42.31
C THR A 597 19.27 23.77 -43.03
N ASN A 598 20.35 24.30 -42.44
CA ASN A 598 21.00 25.55 -42.87
C ASN A 598 21.45 25.63 -44.35
N SER A 599 21.63 24.50 -45.03
CA SER A 599 22.11 24.27 -46.42
C SER A 599 21.40 25.00 -47.60
N LEU A 600 20.65 26.07 -47.37
CA LEU A 600 20.00 26.89 -48.40
C LEU A 600 20.96 27.94 -48.96
N SER A 601 21.42 27.75 -50.20
CA SER A 601 21.89 28.83 -51.06
C SER A 601 20.88 29.05 -52.19
N PHE A 602 20.46 30.29 -52.42
CA PHE A 602 19.60 30.64 -53.55
C PHE A 602 20.38 30.59 -54.87
N VAL A 603 21.69 30.85 -54.80
CA VAL A 603 22.61 30.97 -55.93
C VAL A 603 23.59 29.77 -55.92
N PRO A 604 24.07 29.29 -57.09
CA PRO A 604 25.18 28.34 -57.14
C PRO A 604 26.49 29.01 -56.70
N SER A 605 27.21 28.41 -55.75
CA SER A 605 28.52 28.92 -55.31
C SER A 605 29.53 28.96 -56.47
N SER A 606 30.32 30.03 -56.53
CA SER A 606 31.19 30.38 -57.68
C SER A 606 32.22 29.31 -58.10
N ASN A 607 32.58 28.39 -57.21
CA ASN A 607 33.73 27.47 -57.35
C ASN A 607 33.44 26.24 -58.25
N ALA A 608 32.73 26.41 -59.37
CA ALA A 608 32.32 25.32 -60.27
C ALA A 608 32.67 25.61 -61.74
N GLN A 609 33.90 25.24 -62.12
CA GLN A 609 34.58 25.36 -63.43
C GLN A 609 35.17 26.76 -63.75
N PRO A 610 36.52 26.91 -63.77
CA PRO A 610 37.17 28.17 -64.12
C PRO A 610 37.21 28.46 -65.63
N ASP A 611 36.96 27.46 -66.48
CA ASP A 611 37.19 27.56 -67.93
C ASP A 611 36.03 28.20 -68.72
N THR A 612 34.94 28.58 -68.05
CA THR A 612 33.82 29.31 -68.68
C THR A 612 33.24 30.36 -67.74
N ASN A 613 33.58 31.64 -67.95
CA ASN A 613 32.91 32.80 -67.32
C ASN A 613 31.48 33.00 -67.88
N LYS A 614 30.62 32.00 -67.72
CA LYS A 614 29.19 32.08 -68.04
C LYS A 614 28.38 31.65 -66.84
N LEU A 615 27.79 32.64 -66.17
CA LEU A 615 26.78 32.43 -65.13
C LEU A 615 25.69 31.48 -65.65
N LYS A 616 25.25 30.55 -64.81
CA LYS A 616 24.21 29.59 -65.19
C LYS A 616 22.87 30.30 -65.37
N ILE A 617 22.16 29.92 -66.44
CA ILE A 617 20.80 30.39 -66.75
C ILE A 617 19.89 30.16 -65.54
N VAL A 618 19.06 31.16 -65.23
CA VAL A 618 18.17 31.16 -64.06
C VAL A 618 17.10 30.07 -64.21
N PRO A 619 16.97 29.14 -63.26
CA PRO A 619 15.95 28.08 -63.31
C PRO A 619 14.57 28.62 -62.91
N GLY A 620 13.50 28.18 -63.58
CA GLY A 620 12.11 28.45 -63.19
C GLY A 620 11.26 29.24 -64.21
N ARG A 621 11.86 29.68 -65.33
CA ARG A 621 11.17 30.35 -66.44
C ARG A 621 10.71 29.36 -67.51
N THR A 622 9.52 29.60 -68.08
CA THR A 622 9.03 28.87 -69.27
C THR A 622 9.61 29.52 -70.54
N LEU A 623 9.96 28.71 -71.55
CA LEU A 623 10.54 29.19 -72.82
C LEU A 623 9.54 29.93 -73.74
N TRP A 624 8.31 30.18 -73.28
CA TRP A 624 7.16 30.51 -74.13
C TRP A 624 6.17 31.53 -73.53
N GLU A 625 6.43 32.11 -72.35
CA GLU A 625 5.52 33.06 -71.70
C GLU A 625 6.22 34.32 -71.18
N GLY A 626 5.85 35.47 -71.76
CA GLY A 626 6.21 36.81 -71.29
C GLY A 626 7.52 37.37 -71.88
N ASP A 627 7.50 38.67 -72.19
CA ASP A 627 8.68 39.49 -72.49
C ASP A 627 8.82 40.57 -71.40
N PRO A 628 9.84 40.53 -70.53
CA PRO A 628 10.74 39.41 -70.28
C PRO A 628 10.04 38.25 -69.54
N ALA A 629 10.54 37.03 -69.74
CA ALA A 629 9.91 35.81 -69.22
C ALA A 629 9.87 35.79 -67.67
N THR A 630 8.69 35.63 -67.10
CA THR A 630 8.51 35.56 -65.63
C THR A 630 8.86 34.18 -65.09
N PRO A 631 9.36 34.08 -63.84
CA PRO A 631 9.45 32.80 -63.16
C PRO A 631 8.05 32.31 -62.76
N VAL A 632 7.77 31.05 -63.09
CA VAL A 632 6.50 30.36 -62.83
C VAL A 632 6.64 29.35 -61.66
N GLN A 633 7.89 29.04 -61.28
CA GLN A 633 8.22 28.06 -60.26
C GLN A 633 9.31 28.61 -59.31
N PRO A 634 9.33 28.19 -58.03
CA PRO A 634 10.41 28.50 -57.11
C PRO A 634 11.68 27.76 -57.52
N SER A 635 12.85 28.23 -57.09
CA SER A 635 14.11 27.60 -57.46
C SER A 635 14.18 26.14 -56.97
N PRO A 636 14.93 25.27 -57.69
CA PRO A 636 15.17 23.91 -57.24
C PRO A 636 15.82 23.83 -55.84
N ASN A 637 16.48 24.89 -55.37
CA ASN A 637 17.08 24.95 -54.05
C ASN A 637 16.06 25.32 -52.97
N ALA A 638 15.18 26.29 -53.20
CA ALA A 638 14.08 26.61 -52.28
C ALA A 638 13.13 25.41 -52.09
N PHE A 639 12.79 24.69 -53.17
CA PHE A 639 11.95 23.49 -53.07
C PHE A 639 12.66 22.31 -52.37
N LYS A 640 13.96 22.09 -52.66
CA LYS A 640 14.78 21.09 -51.93
C LYS A 640 14.93 21.45 -50.45
N TYR A 641 15.02 22.71 -50.10
CA TYR A 641 15.10 23.18 -48.72
C TYR A 641 13.83 22.84 -47.94
N LEU A 642 12.64 23.12 -48.49
CA LEU A 642 11.38 22.71 -47.87
C LEU A 642 11.25 21.20 -47.71
N ARG A 643 11.71 20.42 -48.71
CA ARG A 643 11.75 18.95 -48.62
C ARG A 643 12.75 18.44 -47.56
N ARG A 644 13.90 19.09 -47.39
CA ARG A 644 14.86 18.78 -46.31
C ARG A 644 14.29 19.13 -44.94
N LEU A 645 13.71 20.32 -44.81
CA LEU A 645 13.06 20.78 -43.58
C LEU A 645 12.00 19.78 -43.12
N THR A 646 11.10 19.39 -44.02
CA THR A 646 10.03 18.43 -43.69
C THR A 646 10.53 17.01 -43.44
N ALA A 647 11.65 16.58 -44.03
CA ALA A 647 12.30 15.33 -43.67
C ALA A 647 12.88 15.38 -42.24
N ILE A 648 13.62 16.44 -41.87
CA ILE A 648 14.19 16.62 -40.52
C ILE A 648 13.08 16.75 -39.47
N MET A 649 11.94 17.38 -39.82
CA MET A 649 10.75 17.42 -38.96
C MET A 649 10.10 16.04 -38.76
N ASP A 650 10.13 15.16 -39.76
CA ASP A 650 9.58 13.79 -39.64
C ASP A 650 10.55 12.87 -38.89
N GLU A 651 11.86 12.98 -39.15
CA GLU A 651 12.96 12.28 -38.47
C GLU A 651 13.02 12.57 -36.96
N SER A 652 12.71 13.81 -36.55
CA SER A 652 12.59 14.18 -35.13
C SER A 652 11.29 13.70 -34.47
N GLY A 653 10.28 13.33 -35.26
CA GLY A 653 9.03 12.70 -34.83
C GLY A 653 7.80 13.57 -35.08
N SER A 654 6.84 13.01 -35.83
CA SER A 654 5.53 13.64 -36.11
C SER A 654 4.72 14.04 -34.85
N ASP A 655 5.04 13.44 -33.70
CA ASP A 655 4.39 13.61 -32.40
C ASP A 655 4.70 14.94 -31.68
N LEU A 656 5.72 15.68 -32.12
CA LEU A 656 6.17 16.93 -31.50
C LEU A 656 5.51 18.19 -32.10
N TRP A 657 4.87 18.07 -33.26
CA TRP A 657 4.41 19.18 -34.11
C TRP A 657 3.00 19.66 -33.81
N ASP A 658 2.78 20.09 -32.56
CA ASP A 658 1.58 20.86 -32.22
C ASP A 658 1.60 22.26 -32.89
N PRO A 659 0.44 22.91 -33.10
CA PRO A 659 0.37 24.24 -33.72
C PRO A 659 1.14 25.35 -32.98
N SER A 660 1.52 25.13 -31.71
CA SER A 660 2.45 25.99 -30.97
C SER A 660 3.90 25.75 -31.39
N THR A 661 4.36 24.49 -31.43
CA THR A 661 5.70 24.11 -31.90
C THR A 661 5.95 24.61 -33.33
N VAL A 662 4.96 24.44 -34.22
CA VAL A 662 5.06 24.88 -35.63
C VAL A 662 5.17 26.42 -35.75
N LYS A 663 4.51 27.19 -34.88
CA LYS A 663 4.68 28.66 -34.84
C LYS A 663 6.09 29.06 -34.40
N VAL A 664 6.58 28.47 -33.31
CA VAL A 664 7.95 28.73 -32.79
C VAL A 664 9.01 28.33 -33.84
N LEU A 665 8.80 27.24 -34.58
CA LEU A 665 9.65 26.89 -35.72
C LEU A 665 9.62 27.95 -36.82
N LYS A 666 8.44 28.43 -37.22
CA LYS A 666 8.31 29.46 -38.25
C LYS A 666 8.97 30.78 -37.85
N GLU A 667 8.83 31.22 -36.59
CA GLU A 667 9.54 32.39 -36.05
C GLU A 667 11.08 32.23 -36.06
N ALA A 668 11.59 31.01 -35.85
CA ALA A 668 13.02 30.71 -35.92
C ALA A 668 13.54 30.65 -37.36
N LEU A 669 12.79 30.00 -38.26
CA LEU A 669 13.10 29.89 -39.68
C LEU A 669 13.04 31.25 -40.37
N GLN A 670 12.09 32.12 -40.02
CA GLN A 670 11.99 33.49 -40.50
C GLN A 670 13.34 34.21 -40.34
N LYS A 671 13.87 34.29 -39.11
CA LYS A 671 15.12 35.02 -38.81
C LYS A 671 16.33 34.48 -39.57
N GLN A 672 16.41 33.17 -39.77
CA GLN A 672 17.47 32.57 -40.60
C GLN A 672 17.28 32.85 -42.09
N LEU A 673 16.04 32.86 -42.58
CA LEU A 673 15.70 33.13 -43.97
C LEU A 673 15.95 34.61 -44.32
N GLU A 674 15.57 35.53 -43.42
CA GLU A 674 15.86 36.96 -43.50
C GLU A 674 17.36 37.22 -43.66
N GLY A 675 18.19 36.66 -42.77
CA GLY A 675 19.65 36.79 -42.85
C GLY A 675 20.25 36.21 -44.14
N LYS A 676 19.72 35.08 -44.63
CA LYS A 676 20.20 34.45 -45.88
C LYS A 676 19.80 35.21 -47.14
N ILE A 677 18.57 35.72 -47.20
CA ILE A 677 18.13 36.53 -48.34
C ILE A 677 18.98 37.80 -48.40
N ASN A 678 19.23 38.47 -47.27
CA ASN A 678 20.12 39.64 -47.22
C ASN A 678 21.55 39.31 -47.67
N THR A 679 22.19 38.26 -47.15
CA THR A 679 23.54 37.87 -47.61
C THR A 679 23.58 37.50 -49.09
N THR A 680 22.59 36.80 -49.64
CA THR A 680 22.54 36.55 -51.10
C THR A 680 22.19 37.78 -51.94
N LEU A 681 21.56 38.80 -51.34
CA LEU A 681 21.33 40.09 -51.99
C LEU A 681 22.62 40.91 -52.04
N GLU A 682 23.37 40.95 -50.93
CA GLU A 682 24.72 41.53 -50.84
C GLU A 682 25.71 40.85 -51.80
N GLU A 683 25.66 39.51 -51.93
CA GLU A 683 26.41 38.76 -52.95
C GLU A 683 26.04 39.23 -54.38
N LEU A 684 24.76 39.29 -54.73
CA LEU A 684 24.30 39.74 -56.06
C LEU A 684 24.57 41.23 -56.34
N GLU A 685 24.62 42.07 -55.32
CA GLU A 685 25.00 43.48 -55.45
C GLU A 685 26.52 43.63 -55.64
N SER A 686 27.33 42.80 -54.97
CA SER A 686 28.78 42.72 -55.23
C SER A 686 29.08 42.33 -56.68
N TRP A 687 28.27 41.43 -57.27
CA TRP A 687 28.41 41.00 -58.67
C TRP A 687 28.03 42.09 -59.69
N SER A 688 27.30 43.12 -59.27
CA SER A 688 26.85 44.22 -60.13
C SER A 688 27.87 45.36 -60.30
N SER A 689 29.02 45.28 -59.63
CA SER A 689 30.08 46.30 -59.66
C SER A 689 31.26 45.86 -60.53
N PRO A 690 31.40 46.33 -61.79
CA PRO A 690 32.61 46.09 -62.57
C PRO A 690 33.76 46.97 -62.07
N ASP A 691 34.96 46.38 -62.01
CA ASP A 691 36.16 46.99 -61.46
C ASP A 691 36.62 48.22 -62.27
N LYS A 692 36.95 49.33 -61.59
CA LYS A 692 37.62 50.49 -62.22
C LYS A 692 38.71 51.11 -61.33
N THR A 693 39.92 50.60 -61.59
CA THR A 693 41.21 51.30 -61.57
C THR A 693 41.74 51.84 -60.23
N SER A 694 42.91 51.32 -59.88
CA SER A 694 43.86 51.86 -58.91
C SER A 694 44.53 53.17 -59.36
N GLU A 695 44.80 54.06 -58.40
CA GLU A 695 46.03 54.88 -58.18
C GLU A 695 45.66 55.97 -57.15
N THR A 696 46.44 56.31 -56.12
CA THR A 696 47.90 56.34 -55.89
C THR A 696 48.32 55.55 -54.61
N SER A 697 49.59 55.31 -54.25
CA SER A 697 50.92 55.85 -54.66
C SER A 697 52.09 54.88 -54.38
N GLU A 698 53.13 54.89 -55.23
CA GLU A 698 54.54 54.51 -54.96
C GLU A 698 54.89 53.03 -54.59
N THR A 699 56.00 52.40 -55.01
CA THR A 699 57.13 52.78 -55.89
C THR A 699 57.84 51.57 -56.57
N LYS A 700 58.44 51.82 -57.75
CA LYS A 700 59.64 51.18 -58.38
C LYS A 700 59.63 49.78 -59.07
N ASP A 701 60.09 49.84 -60.34
CA ASP A 701 61.13 49.03 -61.04
C ASP A 701 60.99 47.46 -61.13
N THR A 702 61.27 46.76 -62.24
CA THR A 702 61.99 47.11 -63.50
C THR A 702 61.66 46.15 -64.68
N SER A 703 61.54 46.67 -65.92
CA SER A 703 61.96 46.03 -67.22
C SER A 703 61.37 44.65 -67.68
N THR A 704 61.19 44.28 -68.97
CA THR A 704 61.58 44.84 -70.29
C THR A 704 60.74 44.23 -71.44
N LYS A 705 60.44 45.02 -72.51
CA LYS A 705 60.41 44.74 -73.99
C LYS A 705 59.96 43.36 -74.58
N THR A 706 59.44 43.20 -75.81
CA THR A 706 59.39 43.97 -77.10
C THR A 706 58.19 43.44 -77.93
N ASN A 707 57.41 44.22 -78.71
CA ASN A 707 57.61 44.72 -80.10
C ASN A 707 57.81 43.61 -81.17
N GLU A 708 57.35 43.66 -82.44
CA GLU A 708 56.55 44.59 -83.29
C GLU A 708 55.33 43.83 -83.93
N LYS A 709 54.27 44.36 -84.61
CA LYS A 709 54.08 45.37 -85.71
C LYS A 709 54.79 45.03 -87.04
N PRO A 710 54.47 45.64 -88.21
CA PRO A 710 53.30 46.41 -88.74
C PRO A 710 52.72 45.73 -90.03
N ASP A 711 52.03 46.32 -91.03
CA ASP A 711 50.73 47.05 -91.18
C ASP A 711 50.30 46.91 -92.70
N GLU A 712 49.21 47.54 -93.17
CA GLU A 712 48.84 47.84 -94.60
C GLU A 712 48.31 46.72 -95.58
N SER A 713 47.38 46.98 -96.54
CA SER A 713 46.58 48.18 -96.91
C SER A 713 45.32 47.89 -97.79
N GLU A 714 44.35 48.82 -97.75
CA GLU A 714 43.45 49.35 -98.83
C GLU A 714 42.63 48.42 -99.78
N ASP A 715 41.41 48.76 -100.24
CA ASP A 715 40.45 49.87 -99.96
C ASP A 715 39.03 49.51 -100.53
N LYS A 716 38.00 50.30 -100.14
CA LYS A 716 36.70 50.60 -100.81
C LYS A 716 35.37 50.20 -100.15
N SER A 717 34.98 51.10 -99.24
CA SER A 717 33.78 51.96 -99.34
C SER A 717 32.39 51.46 -98.88
N ASN A 718 31.84 52.29 -97.97
CA ASN A 718 30.46 52.60 -97.62
C ASN A 718 29.78 51.89 -96.42
N GLU A 719 29.06 52.73 -95.67
CA GLU A 719 28.09 52.44 -94.60
C GLU A 719 28.63 51.86 -93.28
N GLU A 720 29.35 52.75 -92.59
CA GLU A 720 29.19 53.14 -91.17
C GLU A 720 28.84 52.07 -90.11
N ASP A 721 29.79 51.93 -89.18
CA ASP A 721 29.65 51.73 -87.73
C ASP A 721 28.23 51.55 -87.13
N THR A 722 27.98 50.61 -86.22
CA THR A 722 28.91 50.14 -85.18
C THR A 722 28.65 48.69 -84.75
N LYS A 723 29.70 47.90 -84.49
CA LYS A 723 29.63 46.59 -83.81
C LYS A 723 30.47 46.57 -82.53
N ALA A 724 29.89 47.03 -81.42
CA ALA A 724 30.41 46.82 -80.06
C ALA A 724 29.31 47.07 -79.01
N ASN A 725 29.07 46.10 -78.10
CA ASN A 725 28.58 46.25 -76.70
C ASN A 725 27.83 45.01 -76.13
N ASP A 726 27.53 43.97 -76.92
CA ASP A 726 26.64 42.87 -76.47
C ASP A 726 27.15 41.97 -75.32
N SER A 727 28.41 42.09 -74.87
CA SER A 727 28.94 41.28 -73.76
C SER A 727 28.33 41.67 -72.41
N ASP A 728 28.36 42.96 -72.07
CA ASP A 728 28.21 43.43 -70.70
C ASP A 728 26.74 43.45 -70.26
N ASN A 729 25.82 43.77 -71.18
CA ASN A 729 24.37 43.63 -70.95
C ASN A 729 24.01 42.20 -70.52
N SER A 730 24.59 41.18 -71.17
CA SER A 730 24.24 39.79 -70.89
C SER A 730 24.50 39.37 -69.44
N GLN A 731 25.53 39.93 -68.79
CA GLN A 731 25.81 39.67 -67.38
C GLN A 731 24.90 40.49 -66.45
N ALA A 732 24.62 41.75 -66.77
CA ALA A 732 23.70 42.59 -66.02
C ALA A 732 22.26 42.03 -66.02
N ASP A 733 21.79 41.55 -67.17
CA ASP A 733 20.47 40.92 -67.33
C ASP A 733 20.39 39.60 -66.54
N ILE A 734 21.43 38.76 -66.57
CA ILE A 734 21.47 37.54 -65.75
C ILE A 734 21.43 37.87 -64.25
N ILE A 735 22.12 38.91 -63.78
CA ILE A 735 22.06 39.35 -62.38
C ILE A 735 20.66 39.85 -62.02
N ARG A 736 20.02 40.66 -62.89
CA ARG A 736 18.63 41.11 -62.72
C ARG A 736 17.67 39.91 -62.64
N ASP A 737 17.88 38.92 -63.50
CA ASP A 737 17.07 37.70 -63.54
C ASP A 737 17.22 36.85 -62.26
N TRP A 738 18.42 36.74 -61.70
CA TRP A 738 18.64 36.11 -60.40
C TRP A 738 17.98 36.91 -59.25
N LYS A 739 18.01 38.25 -59.27
CA LYS A 739 17.24 39.07 -58.29
C LYS A 739 15.72 38.87 -58.42
N ILE A 740 15.20 38.73 -59.64
CA ILE A 740 13.79 38.43 -59.92
C ILE A 740 13.41 37.03 -59.40
N GLN A 741 14.27 36.01 -59.57
CA GLN A 741 14.04 34.69 -58.98
C GLN A 741 14.12 34.72 -57.44
N LEU A 742 15.08 35.44 -56.87
CA LEU A 742 15.20 35.61 -55.40
C LEU A 742 13.93 36.25 -54.81
N PHE A 743 13.32 37.22 -55.51
CA PHE A 743 12.03 37.78 -55.12
C PHE A 743 10.89 36.75 -55.18
N PHE A 744 10.82 35.91 -56.22
CA PHE A 744 9.81 34.84 -56.31
C PHE A 744 9.97 33.83 -55.17
N ASP A 745 11.19 33.37 -54.92
CA ASP A 745 11.53 32.43 -53.85
C ASP A 745 11.22 33.01 -52.46
N ALA A 746 11.54 34.29 -52.23
CA ALA A 746 11.23 34.99 -50.97
C ALA A 746 9.71 35.08 -50.72
N VAL A 747 8.91 35.36 -51.75
CA VAL A 747 7.43 35.35 -51.64
C VAL A 747 6.90 33.94 -51.41
N TYR A 748 7.39 32.94 -52.14
CA TYR A 748 6.98 31.54 -51.96
C TYR A 748 7.28 31.01 -50.55
N LEU A 749 8.43 31.36 -49.98
CA LEU A 749 8.79 30.99 -48.60
C LEU A 749 8.02 31.83 -47.55
N ALA A 750 7.65 33.08 -47.85
CA ALA A 750 6.73 33.85 -47.01
C ALA A 750 5.32 33.23 -46.96
N CYS A 751 4.83 32.63 -48.05
CA CYS A 751 3.58 31.86 -48.04
C CYS A 751 3.64 30.66 -47.06
N MET A 752 4.80 29.99 -46.93
CA MET A 752 5.00 28.91 -45.96
C MET A 752 4.95 29.42 -44.52
N LEU A 753 5.60 30.55 -44.20
CA LEU A 753 5.54 31.17 -42.87
C LEU A 753 4.09 31.56 -42.50
N GLY A 754 3.31 31.99 -43.49
CA GLY A 754 1.85 32.04 -43.42
C GLY A 754 1.28 33.45 -43.20
N ASP A 755 2.05 34.40 -42.68
CA ASP A 755 1.70 35.82 -42.72
C ASP A 755 2.53 36.54 -43.78
N PRO A 756 1.93 37.13 -44.82
CA PRO A 756 2.66 37.81 -45.89
C PRO A 756 3.35 39.11 -45.44
N THR A 757 3.10 39.56 -44.21
CA THR A 757 3.73 40.72 -43.58
C THR A 757 5.07 40.40 -42.92
N GLN A 758 5.31 39.14 -42.48
CA GLN A 758 6.51 38.79 -41.71
C GLN A 758 7.80 39.00 -42.52
N MET A 759 7.81 38.66 -43.80
CA MET A 759 8.94 38.93 -44.73
C MET A 759 8.79 40.27 -45.48
N GLY A 760 7.94 41.20 -45.01
CA GLY A 760 7.54 42.41 -45.75
C GLY A 760 8.69 43.35 -46.09
N ASP A 761 9.57 43.61 -45.12
CA ASP A 761 10.65 44.59 -45.28
C ASP A 761 11.76 44.08 -46.21
N ILE A 762 12.05 42.78 -46.18
CA ILE A 762 13.07 42.17 -47.06
C ILE A 762 12.50 41.90 -48.46
N THR A 763 11.25 41.46 -48.60
CA THR A 763 10.62 41.36 -49.93
C THR A 763 10.52 42.74 -50.60
N THR A 764 10.28 43.82 -49.86
CA THR A 764 10.36 45.18 -50.41
C THR A 764 11.80 45.69 -50.61
N CYS A 765 12.81 45.17 -49.90
CA CYS A 765 14.22 45.44 -50.19
C CYS A 765 14.67 44.79 -51.51
N VAL A 766 14.44 43.48 -51.68
CA VAL A 766 14.73 42.75 -52.94
C VAL A 766 13.94 43.35 -54.10
N GLN A 767 12.69 43.77 -53.89
CA GLN A 767 11.89 44.48 -54.90
C GLN A 767 12.54 45.80 -55.37
N LYS A 768 13.16 46.58 -54.46
CA LYS A 768 13.88 47.82 -54.83
C LYS A 768 15.14 47.51 -55.63
N SER A 769 15.88 46.46 -55.24
CA SER A 769 17.15 46.06 -55.86
C SER A 769 16.99 45.35 -57.23
N ALA A 770 15.81 44.80 -57.51
CA ALA A 770 15.50 44.07 -58.75
C ALA A 770 14.79 44.90 -59.84
N GLU A 771 14.16 46.02 -59.46
CA GLU A 771 13.33 46.89 -60.32
C GLU A 771 12.39 46.16 -61.32
N PRO A 772 11.53 45.22 -60.88
CA PRO A 772 10.53 44.58 -61.76
C PRO A 772 9.34 45.50 -62.04
N SER A 773 8.63 45.26 -63.16
CA SER A 773 7.46 46.08 -63.52
C SER A 773 6.29 45.91 -62.53
N PRO A 774 5.40 46.91 -62.38
CA PRO A 774 4.33 46.87 -61.38
C PRO A 774 3.28 45.78 -61.62
N ASP A 775 3.17 45.28 -62.86
CA ASP A 775 2.27 44.16 -63.20
C ASP A 775 2.99 42.80 -63.19
N MET A 776 4.30 42.78 -63.46
CA MET A 776 5.17 41.63 -63.19
C MET A 776 5.15 41.28 -61.69
N LEU A 777 5.19 42.28 -60.80
CA LEU A 777 5.06 42.11 -59.35
C LEU A 777 3.73 41.48 -58.93
N LYS A 778 2.61 41.96 -59.48
CA LYS A 778 1.26 41.44 -59.15
C LYS A 778 1.07 40.00 -59.64
N THR A 779 1.60 39.68 -60.82
CA THR A 779 1.53 38.32 -61.38
C THR A 779 2.43 37.36 -60.63
N MET A 780 3.71 37.70 -60.40
CA MET A 780 4.64 36.87 -59.62
C MET A 780 4.10 36.53 -58.22
N LYS A 781 3.54 37.49 -57.48
CA LYS A 781 2.95 37.21 -56.15
C LYS A 781 1.80 36.21 -56.23
N LYS A 782 0.86 36.37 -57.17
CA LYS A 782 -0.23 35.41 -57.40
C LYS A 782 0.28 34.02 -57.79
N MET A 783 1.27 33.95 -58.68
CA MET A 783 1.85 32.68 -59.13
C MET A 783 2.57 31.95 -57.99
N ALA A 784 3.30 32.66 -57.13
CA ALA A 784 3.92 32.08 -55.93
C ALA A 784 2.86 31.58 -54.92
N GLU A 785 1.80 32.35 -54.67
CA GLU A 785 0.67 31.93 -53.82
C GLU A 785 -0.07 30.70 -54.36
N GLU A 786 -0.31 30.64 -55.67
CA GLU A 786 -0.93 29.48 -56.32
C GLU A 786 0.00 28.26 -56.31
N TYR A 787 1.30 28.45 -56.53
CA TYR A 787 2.27 27.36 -56.46
C TYR A 787 2.39 26.82 -55.03
N TRP A 788 2.31 27.68 -54.01
CA TRP A 788 2.19 27.25 -52.60
C TRP A 788 0.91 26.43 -52.38
N LYS A 789 -0.28 26.92 -52.76
CA LYS A 789 -1.55 26.16 -52.63
C LYS A 789 -1.52 24.81 -53.35
N ARG A 790 -0.77 24.68 -54.44
CA ARG A 790 -0.55 23.40 -55.17
C ARG A 790 0.48 22.48 -54.51
N THR A 791 1.34 22.98 -53.61
CA THR A 791 2.44 22.23 -52.98
C THR A 791 2.35 22.07 -51.46
N GLU A 792 1.48 22.81 -50.77
CA GLU A 792 1.40 22.79 -49.30
C GLU A 792 1.01 21.43 -48.71
N LEU A 793 0.21 20.63 -49.44
CA LEU A 793 -0.12 19.25 -49.05
C LEU A 793 1.10 18.30 -49.04
N LEU A 794 2.15 18.59 -49.83
CA LEU A 794 3.43 17.86 -49.79
C LEU A 794 4.25 18.21 -48.54
N PHE A 795 3.92 19.33 -47.89
CA PHE A 795 4.60 19.87 -46.71
C PHE A 795 3.62 19.97 -45.53
N GLY A 796 2.81 18.93 -45.30
CA GLY A 796 1.63 18.96 -44.43
C GLY A 796 1.82 19.32 -42.95
N LEU A 797 3.06 19.32 -42.44
CA LEU A 797 3.41 19.86 -41.10
C LEU A 797 3.56 21.40 -41.09
N LEU A 798 3.79 22.00 -42.26
CA LEU A 798 3.98 23.45 -42.45
C LEU A 798 2.74 24.13 -43.07
N ALA A 799 1.85 23.37 -43.70
CA ALA A 799 0.57 23.85 -44.21
C ALA A 799 -0.29 24.52 -43.12
N LYS A 800 -1.19 25.43 -43.49
CA LYS A 800 -2.17 25.97 -42.55
C LYS A 800 -3.24 24.91 -42.23
N ARG A 801 -3.53 24.75 -40.94
CA ARG A 801 -4.75 24.12 -40.41
C ARG A 801 -5.57 25.19 -39.68
#